data_AF-A0A3D1ACK2-F1
#
_entry.id   AF-A0A3D1ACK2-F1
#
_cell.length_a   1.000
_cell.length_b   1.000
_cell.length_c   1.000
_cell.angle_alpha   90.00
_cell.angle_beta   90.00
_cell.angle_gamma   90.00
#
_symmetry.space_group_name_H-M   'P 1'
#
loop_
_entity.id
_entity.type
_entity.pdbx_description
1 polymer ?
#
loop_
_entity_poly.entity_id
_entity_poly.type
_entity_poly.pdbx_seq_one_letter_code
_entity_poly.pdbx_strand_id
1 'polypeptide(L)'
;MQFFYDQSKRGSLRVITLVFSFLLVYLPCIYAETNGTNDVNQEKKVTGTVTDDAGEALIGASVSLKGTSRGIVTDMDGRFSIQVPDGNAVLVISYIGYKSQEVTIGSKTDLSVVLEEDMGQLEEVVVIGYGVQKKKLITGATVQVKGDDVQKLNTVNVLGALQSQTPGVNITQASGMPGEGFKVTIRGLGTVGDSSPLYIIDGSPGGDINSLNPADIESIDVLKDAASAAIYGSRAANGVILVTTKQGRAGKMQVSLDAYYGVQNVYRMPQTLNAQEYAAVVNEARLMDGLLPYDFAADVPDWERIKNGSWQGTNWLDLSRNENAPTQNYALNMTGGGEGAVYSLGFAYTSQEGVLGKPAHPDYERYTARINSEYTLLKDGNLDIIKFGENLTYSYVENRGIAIGDMWYNDVRNMIKATPFLPHLNEEGDYHYAIPWEVRTGNPIARMETRSYNLNKNHRMKANLFMIIQPVKDLIFKSNFGYTLNGGTYRSFTPVFSLSSTEFNTLESVSQSIWLGTGLTWENTLTYQFNINQKHAVSAMIGQSIEKTGMGEGVNAANGNPIFHDFKHAYVGNAPLTELNSATSMGGAPWGKTALASFFGRINYDYENKYMATVVLRADGSSNFARGNRWGYFPSVSAGWILTSESFMESMLPVMDFLKIRANWGQNGNQAIAA
;
A
#
# COMPACT_ATOMS: atom_id res chain seq x y z
N MET A 1 2.95 24.37 49.56
CA MET A 1 3.78 25.56 49.80
C MET A 1 3.77 26.35 48.51
N GLN A 2 3.21 27.54 48.58
CA GLN A 2 2.75 28.39 47.47
C GLN A 2 3.84 29.40 47.15
N PHE A 3 4.20 29.58 45.89
CA PHE A 3 4.85 30.81 45.43
C PHE A 3 4.40 31.16 44.01
N PHE A 4 3.72 32.31 43.93
CA PHE A 4 3.43 33.09 42.74
C PHE A 4 4.72 33.77 42.24
N TYR A 5 4.87 33.91 40.92
CA TYR A 5 5.39 35.16 40.34
C TYR A 5 4.95 35.34 38.88
N ASP A 6 4.86 36.63 38.53
CA ASP A 6 4.00 37.28 37.55
C ASP A 6 4.69 37.55 36.18
N GLN A 7 3.89 37.99 35.22
CA GLN A 7 4.17 38.28 33.81
C GLN A 7 5.17 39.41 33.53
N SER A 8 5.85 39.37 32.38
CA SER A 8 5.65 40.36 31.29
C SER A 8 6.53 40.13 30.03
N LYS A 9 5.92 40.52 28.90
CA LYS A 9 6.29 40.53 27.48
C LYS A 9 7.77 40.83 27.09
N ARG A 10 8.33 40.09 26.11
CA ARG A 10 8.45 40.50 24.67
C ARG A 10 9.37 39.54 23.86
N GLY A 11 8.80 38.99 22.78
CA GLY A 11 9.36 38.84 21.44
C GLY A 11 10.68 38.09 21.21
N SER A 12 10.60 36.90 20.62
CA SER A 12 11.27 36.51 19.36
C SER A 12 11.24 34.98 19.15
N LEU A 13 11.06 34.59 17.89
CA LEU A 13 11.18 33.27 17.28
C LEU A 13 11.77 32.15 18.15
N ARG A 14 11.03 31.05 18.32
CA ARG A 14 11.62 29.74 18.61
C ARG A 14 11.00 28.65 17.73
N VAL A 15 11.78 28.29 16.71
CA VAL A 15 11.81 26.97 16.09
C VAL A 15 12.00 25.94 17.20
N ILE A 16 11.01 25.07 17.41
CA ILE A 16 11.15 23.92 18.30
C ILE A 16 11.72 22.78 17.46
N THR A 17 13.05 22.71 17.42
CA THR A 17 13.77 21.50 17.00
C THR A 17 13.70 20.52 18.16
N LEU A 18 12.88 19.48 18.02
CA LEU A 18 12.83 18.34 18.93
C LEU A 18 14.07 17.48 18.63
N VAL A 19 15.16 17.76 19.34
CA VAL A 19 16.38 16.96 19.35
C VAL A 19 16.07 15.67 20.12
N PHE A 20 15.85 14.56 19.40
CA PHE A 20 15.97 13.23 19.98
C PHE A 20 17.46 12.95 20.23
N SER A 21 17.88 13.13 21.47
CA SER A 21 19.21 12.74 21.94
C SER A 21 19.35 11.22 21.87
N PHE A 22 20.18 10.76 20.92
CA PHE A 22 20.75 9.42 20.91
C PHE A 22 21.62 9.25 22.17
N LEU A 23 21.17 8.41 23.10
CA LEU A 23 21.97 7.96 24.23
C LEU A 23 22.90 6.84 23.72
N LEU A 24 24.08 7.24 23.25
CA LEU A 24 25.21 6.36 22.99
C LEU A 24 25.67 5.78 24.33
N VAL A 25 25.32 4.52 24.59
CA VAL A 25 25.93 3.74 25.68
C VAL A 25 27.37 3.46 25.28
N TYR A 26 28.29 4.25 25.84
CA TYR A 26 29.71 3.94 25.91
C TYR A 26 29.90 2.73 26.85
N LEU A 27 30.07 1.55 26.27
CA LEU A 27 30.73 0.42 26.93
C LEU A 27 32.25 0.56 26.68
N PRO A 28 33.08 0.79 27.71
CA PRO A 28 34.51 0.68 27.54
C PRO A 28 34.86 -0.81 27.36
N CYS A 29 35.09 -1.20 26.11
CA CYS A 29 35.70 -2.48 25.79
C CYS A 29 37.15 -2.42 26.26
N ILE A 30 37.43 -3.07 27.39
CA ILE A 30 38.80 -3.32 27.86
C ILE A 30 39.45 -4.26 26.84
N TYR A 31 40.26 -3.71 25.95
CA TYR A 31 41.21 -4.49 25.17
C TYR A 31 42.37 -4.89 26.09
N ALA A 32 42.43 -6.18 26.41
CA ALA A 32 43.67 -6.77 26.91
C ALA A 32 44.63 -6.90 25.71
N GLU A 33 45.76 -6.20 25.78
CA GLU A 33 46.89 -6.44 24.89
C GLU A 33 47.47 -7.83 25.19
N THR A 34 47.06 -8.84 24.43
CA THR A 34 47.83 -10.07 24.30
C THR A 34 48.82 -9.86 23.16
N ASN A 35 50.11 -9.78 23.49
CA ASN A 35 51.23 -9.91 22.56
C ASN A 35 51.13 -11.28 21.85
N GLY A 36 50.40 -11.31 20.74
CA GLY A 36 50.32 -12.42 19.81
C GLY A 36 51.29 -12.17 18.65
N THR A 37 52.21 -13.11 18.48
CA THR A 37 53.16 -13.22 17.38
C THR A 37 52.55 -12.90 16.02
N ASN A 38 53.20 -12.02 15.25
CA ASN A 38 52.93 -11.80 13.83
C ASN A 38 53.23 -13.09 13.05
N ASP A 39 52.23 -13.97 12.90
CA ASP A 39 52.21 -14.94 11.82
C ASP A 39 51.80 -14.19 10.55
N VAL A 40 52.76 -13.99 9.65
CA VAL A 40 52.51 -13.57 8.28
C VAL A 40 51.81 -14.73 7.58
N ASN A 41 50.49 -14.78 7.70
CA ASN A 41 49.69 -15.73 6.94
C ASN A 41 49.75 -15.30 5.46
N GLN A 42 50.36 -16.12 4.60
CA GLN A 42 50.51 -15.83 3.19
C GLN A 42 49.12 -15.83 2.53
N GLU A 43 48.60 -14.64 2.22
CA GLU A 43 47.38 -14.52 1.44
C GLU A 43 47.59 -15.18 0.07
N LYS A 44 46.77 -16.20 -0.23
CA LYS A 44 46.86 -16.94 -1.47
C LYS A 44 45.99 -16.23 -2.52
N LYS A 45 46.60 -15.84 -3.64
CA LYS A 45 45.86 -15.32 -4.80
C LYS A 45 45.19 -16.49 -5.52
N VAL A 46 43.87 -16.47 -5.59
CA VAL A 46 43.05 -17.43 -6.35
C VAL A 46 42.54 -16.71 -7.59
N THR A 47 42.69 -17.36 -8.74
CA THR A 47 42.10 -16.93 -10.00
C THR A 47 41.03 -17.91 -10.43
N GLY A 48 40.12 -17.49 -11.29
CA GLY A 48 39.17 -18.41 -11.89
C GLY A 48 38.31 -17.77 -12.96
N THR A 49 37.51 -18.61 -13.61
CA THR A 49 36.52 -18.25 -14.62
C THR A 49 35.13 -18.72 -14.20
N VAL A 50 34.13 -17.88 -14.45
CA VAL A 50 32.72 -18.19 -14.23
C VAL A 50 32.00 -18.18 -15.58
N THR A 51 31.38 -19.30 -15.93
CA THR A 51 30.62 -19.48 -17.19
C THR A 51 29.23 -20.03 -16.90
N ASP A 52 28.33 -19.94 -17.88
CA ASP A 52 27.04 -20.63 -17.86
C ASP A 52 27.12 -22.07 -18.41
N ASP A 53 26.00 -22.79 -18.38
CA ASP A 53 25.86 -24.15 -18.92
C ASP A 53 26.05 -24.23 -20.45
N ALA A 54 25.94 -23.11 -21.17
CA ALA A 54 26.22 -23.01 -22.60
C ALA A 54 27.71 -22.72 -22.90
N GLY A 55 28.52 -22.46 -21.87
CA GLY A 55 29.94 -22.14 -21.97
C GLY A 55 30.24 -20.65 -22.23
N GLU A 56 29.24 -19.77 -22.15
CA GLU A 56 29.40 -18.33 -22.26
C GLU A 56 29.92 -17.73 -20.95
N ALA A 57 30.76 -16.71 -21.06
CA ALA A 57 31.38 -16.06 -19.90
C ALA A 57 30.38 -15.16 -19.15
N LEU A 58 30.27 -15.36 -17.84
CA LEU A 58 29.36 -14.56 -17.01
C LEU A 58 30.04 -13.29 -16.52
N ILE A 59 29.73 -12.17 -17.18
CA ILE A 59 30.28 -10.83 -16.89
C ILE A 59 29.56 -10.21 -15.69
N GLY A 60 30.30 -9.84 -14.64
CA GLY A 60 29.76 -9.20 -13.44
C GLY A 60 29.20 -10.16 -12.38
N ALA A 61 29.53 -11.46 -12.43
CA ALA A 61 29.25 -12.43 -11.37
C ALA A 61 29.98 -12.03 -10.08
N SER A 62 29.25 -12.02 -8.97
CA SER A 62 29.79 -11.68 -7.65
C SER A 62 30.46 -12.90 -7.03
N VAL A 63 31.75 -12.77 -6.70
CA VAL A 63 32.58 -13.79 -6.05
C VAL A 63 32.99 -13.27 -4.68
N SER A 64 32.47 -13.87 -3.61
CA SER A 64 32.70 -13.41 -2.23
C SER A 64 33.23 -14.53 -1.34
N LEU A 65 34.05 -14.17 -0.36
CA LEU A 65 34.56 -15.12 0.63
C LEU A 65 33.55 -15.30 1.77
N LYS A 66 33.07 -16.53 1.95
CA LYS A 66 31.99 -16.89 2.89
C LYS A 66 32.31 -16.40 4.32
N GLY A 67 31.39 -15.61 4.89
CA GLY A 67 31.52 -15.08 6.25
C GLY A 67 32.36 -13.81 6.40
N THR A 68 32.83 -13.23 5.29
CA THR A 68 33.59 -11.96 5.28
C THR A 68 32.97 -10.94 4.32
N SER A 69 33.38 -9.68 4.40
CA SER A 69 33.01 -8.63 3.44
C SER A 69 33.92 -8.57 2.21
N ARG A 70 34.86 -9.51 2.05
CA ARG A 70 35.80 -9.54 0.91
C ARG A 70 35.11 -10.19 -0.29
N GLY A 71 34.95 -9.43 -1.38
CA GLY A 71 34.41 -9.94 -2.64
C GLY A 71 34.87 -9.12 -3.85
N ILE A 72 34.75 -9.71 -5.04
CA ILE A 72 35.06 -9.10 -6.34
C ILE A 72 33.96 -9.47 -7.34
N VAL A 73 33.93 -8.78 -8.48
CA VAL A 73 33.07 -9.13 -9.63
C VAL A 73 33.92 -9.65 -10.78
N THR A 74 33.37 -10.56 -11.60
CA THR A 74 34.05 -11.05 -12.80
C THR A 74 34.14 -9.97 -13.89
N ASP A 75 35.18 -10.06 -14.70
CA ASP A 75 35.42 -9.17 -15.85
C ASP A 75 34.65 -9.59 -17.12
N MET A 76 34.95 -8.95 -18.26
CA MET A 76 34.30 -9.20 -19.56
C MET A 76 34.55 -10.61 -20.12
N ASP A 77 35.58 -11.31 -19.65
CA ASP A 77 35.90 -12.69 -20.02
C ASP A 77 35.43 -13.68 -18.92
N GLY A 78 34.62 -13.22 -17.95
CA GLY A 78 34.15 -14.02 -16.83
C GLY A 78 35.24 -14.37 -15.81
N ARG A 79 36.41 -13.72 -15.86
CA ARG A 79 37.54 -14.01 -14.96
C ARG A 79 37.44 -13.22 -13.66
N PHE A 80 37.89 -13.82 -12.57
CA PHE A 80 38.05 -13.15 -11.28
C PHE A 80 39.42 -13.44 -10.67
N SER A 81 39.85 -12.54 -9.77
CA SER A 81 41.00 -12.78 -8.92
C SER A 81 40.75 -12.25 -7.51
N ILE A 82 40.81 -13.13 -6.51
CA ILE A 82 40.53 -12.80 -5.12
C ILE A 82 41.66 -13.33 -4.22
N GLN A 83 42.04 -12.55 -3.21
CA GLN A 83 42.99 -12.96 -2.19
C GLN A 83 42.26 -13.63 -1.04
N VAL A 84 42.66 -14.85 -0.70
CA VAL A 84 42.04 -15.64 0.37
C VAL A 84 43.05 -15.94 1.48
N PRO A 85 42.63 -15.83 2.75
CA PRO A 85 43.52 -15.96 3.90
C PRO A 85 43.87 -17.40 4.27
N ASP A 86 43.18 -18.43 3.72
CA ASP A 86 43.46 -19.83 4.04
C ASP A 86 42.99 -20.82 2.95
N GLY A 87 43.61 -22.01 2.90
CA GLY A 87 43.29 -23.07 1.94
C GLY A 87 41.92 -23.75 2.12
N ASN A 88 41.25 -23.57 3.26
CA ASN A 88 39.89 -24.08 3.52
C ASN A 88 38.80 -23.02 3.31
N ALA A 89 39.13 -21.88 2.71
CA ALA A 89 38.18 -20.85 2.35
C ALA A 89 37.11 -21.36 1.35
N VAL A 90 35.88 -20.92 1.55
CA VAL A 90 34.74 -21.19 0.64
C VAL A 90 34.37 -19.90 -0.06
N LEU A 91 34.36 -19.93 -1.40
CA LEU A 91 33.84 -18.83 -2.21
C LEU A 91 32.35 -19.06 -2.44
N VAL A 92 31.56 -18.00 -2.28
CA VAL A 92 30.16 -17.95 -2.69
C VAL A 92 30.10 -17.13 -3.97
N ILE A 93 29.69 -17.80 -5.04
CA ILE A 93 29.60 -17.21 -6.38
C ILE A 93 28.12 -17.07 -6.70
N SER A 94 27.70 -15.86 -7.06
CA SER A 94 26.31 -15.55 -7.35
C SER A 94 26.19 -14.64 -8.56
N TYR A 95 25.19 -14.91 -9.39
CA TYR A 95 24.87 -14.06 -10.54
C TYR A 95 23.35 -14.02 -10.72
N ILE A 96 22.84 -12.89 -11.20
CA ILE A 96 21.39 -12.69 -11.33
C ILE A 96 20.86 -13.65 -12.40
N GLY A 97 19.86 -14.46 -12.03
CA GLY A 97 19.30 -15.49 -12.92
C GLY A 97 19.97 -16.87 -12.82
N TYR A 98 20.91 -17.06 -11.89
CA TYR A 98 21.68 -18.29 -11.71
C TYR A 98 21.69 -18.75 -10.25
N LYS A 99 21.79 -20.06 -10.02
CA LYS A 99 21.87 -20.59 -8.65
C LYS A 99 23.20 -20.21 -8.01
N SER A 100 23.14 -19.67 -6.79
CA SER A 100 24.36 -19.35 -6.04
C SER A 100 25.09 -20.65 -5.68
N GLN A 101 26.38 -20.73 -6.02
CA GLN A 101 27.19 -21.91 -5.79
C GLN A 101 28.28 -21.63 -4.76
N GLU A 102 28.41 -22.53 -3.79
CA GLU A 102 29.52 -22.52 -2.84
C GLU A 102 30.63 -23.44 -3.32
N VAL A 103 31.83 -22.88 -3.51
CA VAL A 103 33.00 -23.60 -4.00
C VAL A 103 34.10 -23.58 -2.94
N THR A 104 34.46 -24.74 -2.41
CA THR A 104 35.61 -24.88 -1.50
C THR A 104 36.90 -24.82 -2.31
N ILE A 105 37.80 -23.90 -1.95
CA ILE A 105 39.04 -23.64 -2.71
C ILE A 105 40.05 -24.79 -2.57
N GLY A 106 40.25 -25.29 -1.35
CA GLY A 106 41.24 -26.34 -1.07
C GLY A 106 42.67 -25.92 -1.44
N SER A 107 43.41 -26.82 -2.08
CA SER A 107 44.77 -26.55 -2.58
C SER A 107 44.81 -25.86 -3.95
N LYS A 108 43.67 -25.70 -4.64
CA LYS A 108 43.62 -25.17 -6.02
C LYS A 108 43.88 -23.66 -6.06
N THR A 109 44.61 -23.20 -7.08
CA THR A 109 44.90 -21.78 -7.34
C THR A 109 44.10 -21.22 -8.52
N ASP A 110 43.56 -22.10 -9.36
CA ASP A 110 42.75 -21.77 -10.52
C ASP A 110 41.43 -22.57 -10.47
N LEU A 111 40.31 -21.87 -10.64
CA LEU A 111 38.95 -22.42 -10.52
C LEU A 111 38.16 -22.17 -11.80
N SER A 112 37.50 -23.19 -12.31
CA SER A 112 36.46 -23.05 -13.34
C SER A 112 35.13 -23.40 -12.69
N VAL A 113 34.19 -22.46 -12.71
CA VAL A 113 32.90 -22.58 -12.05
C VAL A 113 31.81 -22.36 -13.10
N VAL A 114 31.02 -23.41 -13.34
CA VAL A 114 29.84 -23.33 -14.20
C VAL A 114 28.65 -23.06 -13.30
N LEU A 115 28.01 -21.90 -13.48
CA LEU A 115 26.77 -21.60 -12.79
C LEU A 115 25.60 -22.16 -13.61
N GLU A 116 24.78 -22.97 -12.96
CA GLU A 116 23.52 -23.45 -13.51
C GLU A 116 22.50 -22.29 -13.53
N GLU A 117 21.79 -22.13 -14.65
CA GLU A 117 20.68 -21.19 -14.73
C GLU A 117 19.64 -21.51 -13.64
N ASP A 118 19.15 -20.47 -12.98
CA ASP A 118 18.11 -20.60 -11.97
C ASP A 118 16.74 -20.73 -12.66
N MET A 119 16.42 -21.95 -13.09
CA MET A 119 15.06 -22.34 -13.47
C MET A 119 14.04 -22.25 -12.31
N GLY A 120 14.46 -21.78 -11.13
CA GLY A 120 13.68 -21.65 -9.90
C GLY A 120 12.42 -20.78 -10.01
N GLN A 121 12.25 -19.98 -11.07
CA GLN A 121 10.98 -19.26 -11.29
C GLN A 121 9.76 -20.21 -11.40
N LEU A 122 9.94 -21.46 -11.85
CA LEU A 122 8.87 -22.45 -11.94
C LEU A 122 8.65 -23.23 -10.63
N GLU A 123 9.67 -23.26 -9.76
CA GLU A 123 9.62 -23.86 -8.42
C GLU A 123 9.09 -22.89 -7.36
N GLU A 124 8.98 -21.60 -7.70
CA GLU A 124 8.29 -20.59 -6.89
C GLU A 124 6.92 -21.08 -6.45
N VAL A 125 6.62 -20.80 -5.19
CA VAL A 125 5.35 -21.12 -4.59
C VAL A 125 4.46 -19.89 -4.57
N VAL A 126 3.20 -20.09 -4.97
CA VAL A 126 2.17 -19.06 -4.98
C VAL A 126 1.12 -19.45 -3.95
N VAL A 127 0.72 -18.49 -3.12
CA VAL A 127 -0.39 -18.68 -2.19
C VAL A 127 -1.70 -18.51 -2.97
N ILE A 128 -2.56 -19.54 -2.95
CA ILE A 128 -3.89 -19.52 -3.58
C ILE A 128 -4.92 -20.02 -2.59
N GLY A 129 -5.78 -19.11 -2.12
CA GLY A 129 -6.75 -19.47 -1.09
C GLY A 129 -6.04 -19.83 0.20
N TYR A 130 -6.46 -20.95 0.77
CA TYR A 130 -5.92 -21.53 2.00
C TYR A 130 -4.76 -22.51 1.76
N GLY A 131 -4.06 -22.42 0.63
CA GLY A 131 -2.93 -23.31 0.37
C GLY A 131 -1.89 -22.69 -0.55
N VAL A 132 -0.76 -23.38 -0.65
CA VAL A 132 0.40 -22.98 -1.43
C VAL A 132 0.55 -23.96 -2.58
N GLN A 133 0.79 -23.47 -3.79
CA GLN A 133 0.98 -24.29 -4.98
C GLN A 133 2.22 -23.86 -5.75
N LYS A 134 2.95 -24.81 -6.33
CA LYS A 134 4.03 -24.50 -7.27
C LYS A 134 3.46 -23.78 -8.48
N LYS A 135 4.14 -22.72 -8.94
CA LYS A 135 3.73 -21.90 -10.08
C LYS A 135 3.43 -22.72 -11.33
N LYS A 136 4.26 -23.73 -11.62
CA LYS A 136 4.09 -24.67 -12.74
C LYS A 136 2.74 -25.40 -12.72
N LEU A 137 2.19 -25.69 -11.54
CA LEU A 137 0.99 -26.52 -11.36
C LEU A 137 -0.32 -25.71 -11.32
N ILE A 138 -0.25 -24.39 -11.29
CA ILE A 138 -1.43 -23.51 -11.20
C ILE A 138 -2.28 -23.60 -12.49
N THR A 139 -3.54 -23.97 -12.36
CA THR A 139 -4.52 -24.03 -13.47
C THR A 139 -5.23 -22.70 -13.71
N GLY A 140 -5.20 -21.82 -12.72
CA GLY A 140 -5.79 -20.48 -12.74
C GLY A 140 -4.95 -19.41 -13.42
N ALA A 141 -5.58 -18.29 -13.76
CA ALA A 141 -4.94 -17.09 -14.31
C ALA A 141 -4.50 -16.14 -13.19
N THR A 142 -3.32 -16.41 -12.63
CA THR A 142 -2.70 -15.59 -11.58
C THR A 142 -1.54 -14.77 -12.14
N VAL A 143 -1.27 -13.62 -11.53
CA VAL A 143 -0.03 -12.86 -11.75
C VAL A 143 0.56 -12.57 -10.38
N GLN A 144 1.83 -12.94 -10.22
CA GLN A 144 2.60 -12.67 -9.00
C GLN A 144 3.57 -11.53 -9.27
N VAL A 145 3.60 -10.55 -8.37
CA VAL A 145 4.59 -9.47 -8.32
C VAL A 145 5.42 -9.67 -7.05
N LYS A 146 6.75 -9.72 -7.20
CA LYS A 146 7.66 -9.92 -6.06
C LYS A 146 7.80 -8.64 -5.25
N GLY A 147 8.02 -8.78 -3.94
CA GLY A 147 8.25 -7.65 -3.03
C GLY A 147 9.42 -6.76 -3.46
N ASP A 148 10.51 -7.35 -3.97
CA ASP A 148 11.69 -6.58 -4.42
C ASP A 148 11.36 -5.62 -5.58
N ASP A 149 10.48 -6.03 -6.50
CA ASP A 149 10.06 -5.17 -7.61
C ASP A 149 9.11 -4.07 -7.15
N VAL A 150 8.31 -4.35 -6.11
CA VAL A 150 7.48 -3.35 -5.43
C VAL A 150 8.34 -2.30 -4.72
N GLN A 151 9.41 -2.74 -4.04
CA GLN A 151 10.33 -1.85 -3.32
C GLN A 151 11.12 -0.94 -4.27
N LYS A 152 11.59 -1.43 -5.43
CA LYS A 152 12.36 -0.65 -6.42
C LYS A 152 11.65 0.62 -6.91
N LEU A 153 10.31 0.64 -6.88
CA LEU A 153 9.52 1.77 -7.36
C LEU A 153 9.44 2.94 -6.37
N ASN A 154 9.91 2.76 -5.12
CA ASN A 154 9.96 3.80 -4.09
C ASN A 154 8.63 4.55 -3.88
N THR A 155 7.50 3.89 -4.10
CA THR A 155 6.18 4.48 -3.95
C THR A 155 5.76 4.55 -2.48
N VAL A 156 4.97 5.53 -2.09
CA VAL A 156 4.35 5.60 -0.74
C VAL A 156 3.25 4.54 -0.54
N ASN A 157 2.69 4.01 -1.64
CA ASN A 157 1.54 3.12 -1.66
C ASN A 157 1.81 1.88 -2.51
N VAL A 158 1.54 0.71 -1.93
CA VAL A 158 1.71 -0.62 -2.55
C VAL A 158 0.97 -0.74 -3.89
N LEU A 159 -0.22 -0.15 -4.04
CA LEU A 159 -0.98 -0.23 -5.30
C LEU A 159 -0.34 0.57 -6.43
N GLY A 160 0.35 1.68 -6.12
CA GLY A 160 1.11 2.44 -7.11
C GLY A 160 2.23 1.61 -7.71
N ALA A 161 2.87 0.76 -6.91
CA ALA A 161 3.91 -0.15 -7.37
C ALA A 161 3.40 -1.28 -8.29
N LEU A 162 2.11 -1.64 -8.17
CA LEU A 162 1.50 -2.62 -9.07
C LEU A 162 1.12 -2.06 -10.43
N GLN A 163 1.13 -0.73 -10.58
CA GLN A 163 0.79 -0.08 -11.83
C GLN A 163 1.75 -0.53 -12.93
N SER A 164 1.21 -0.98 -14.05
CA SER A 164 1.96 -1.53 -15.20
C SER A 164 2.66 -2.89 -15.00
N GLN A 165 2.65 -3.46 -13.78
CA GLN A 165 3.21 -4.79 -13.52
C GLN A 165 2.22 -5.93 -13.82
N THR A 166 0.92 -5.62 -13.88
CA THR A 166 -0.14 -6.63 -13.87
C THR A 166 -1.10 -6.47 -15.07
N PRO A 167 -0.97 -7.28 -16.15
CA PRO A 167 -1.84 -7.14 -17.32
C PRO A 167 -3.29 -7.49 -16.98
N GLY A 168 -4.22 -6.67 -17.47
CA GLY A 168 -5.65 -6.81 -17.19
C GLY A 168 -6.05 -6.31 -15.80
N VAL A 169 -5.17 -5.57 -15.10
CA VAL A 169 -5.50 -4.84 -13.88
C VAL A 169 -5.35 -3.35 -14.19
N ASN A 170 -6.43 -2.60 -14.03
CA ASN A 170 -6.41 -1.17 -14.20
C ASN A 170 -6.41 -0.50 -12.81
N ILE A 171 -5.32 0.22 -12.54
CA ILE A 171 -5.08 0.93 -11.28
C ILE A 171 -5.03 2.41 -11.60
N THR A 172 -6.03 3.15 -11.12
CA THR A 172 -6.16 4.59 -11.35
C THR A 172 -6.18 5.32 -10.01
N GLN A 173 -5.37 6.36 -9.87
CA GLN A 173 -5.36 7.17 -8.65
C GLN A 173 -6.72 7.86 -8.48
N ALA A 174 -7.29 7.82 -7.27
CA ALA A 174 -8.61 8.43 -7.01
C ALA A 174 -8.54 9.97 -7.07
N SER A 175 -7.47 10.55 -6.53
CA SER A 175 -7.16 11.98 -6.65
C SER A 175 -5.67 12.25 -6.39
N GLY A 176 -5.21 13.48 -6.64
CA GLY A 176 -3.84 13.92 -6.32
C GLY A 176 -3.61 14.34 -4.87
N MET A 177 -4.59 14.20 -3.97
CA MET A 177 -4.43 14.57 -2.56
C MET A 177 -3.52 13.55 -1.84
N PRO A 178 -2.59 13.98 -0.96
CA PRO A 178 -1.74 13.07 -0.19
C PRO A 178 -2.56 12.03 0.58
N GLY A 179 -2.07 10.78 0.56
CA GLY A 179 -2.74 9.66 1.24
C GLY A 179 -3.96 9.07 0.54
N GLU A 180 -4.42 9.63 -0.57
CA GLU A 180 -5.54 9.08 -1.31
C GLU A 180 -5.19 7.75 -1.98
N GLY A 181 -6.18 6.84 -1.97
CA GLY A 181 -6.03 5.49 -2.48
C GLY A 181 -6.07 5.41 -4.01
N PHE A 182 -5.86 4.19 -4.50
CA PHE A 182 -6.08 3.86 -5.91
C PHE A 182 -7.39 3.09 -6.07
N LYS A 183 -8.12 3.41 -7.14
CA LYS A 183 -9.22 2.58 -7.63
C LYS A 183 -8.65 1.47 -8.48
N VAL A 184 -8.94 0.23 -8.10
CA VAL A 184 -8.46 -0.97 -8.80
C VAL A 184 -9.64 -1.69 -9.44
N THR A 185 -9.47 -2.10 -10.70
CA THR A 185 -10.43 -2.94 -11.42
C THR A 185 -9.68 -4.07 -12.13
N ILE A 186 -10.18 -5.30 -12.02
CA ILE A 186 -9.55 -6.48 -12.62
C ILE A 186 -10.43 -6.96 -13.78
N ARG A 187 -9.85 -7.04 -14.97
CA ARG A 187 -10.52 -7.39 -16.24
C ARG A 187 -11.71 -6.50 -16.60
N GLY A 188 -11.65 -5.22 -16.22
CA GLY A 188 -12.70 -4.24 -16.48
C GLY A 188 -13.76 -4.16 -15.39
N LEU A 189 -14.85 -3.44 -15.66
CA LEU A 189 -15.97 -3.28 -14.73
C LEU A 189 -16.92 -4.48 -14.85
N GLY A 190 -16.98 -5.31 -13.81
CA GLY A 190 -17.85 -6.49 -13.76
C GLY A 190 -19.28 -6.22 -13.25
N THR A 191 -19.55 -5.04 -12.70
CA THR A 191 -20.85 -4.65 -12.14
C THR A 191 -21.07 -3.14 -12.24
N VAL A 192 -22.33 -2.71 -12.14
CA VAL A 192 -22.74 -1.30 -12.04
C VAL A 192 -22.67 -0.76 -10.61
N GLY A 193 -22.56 -1.66 -9.61
CA GLY A 193 -22.38 -1.32 -8.20
C GLY A 193 -20.90 -1.25 -7.80
N ASP A 194 -20.55 -1.81 -6.63
CA ASP A 194 -19.15 -1.89 -6.19
C ASP A 194 -18.35 -2.93 -7.00
N SER A 195 -17.41 -2.43 -7.79
CA SER A 195 -16.52 -3.21 -8.65
C SER A 195 -15.11 -3.39 -8.07
N SER A 196 -14.89 -3.05 -6.79
CA SER A 196 -13.59 -3.17 -6.14
C SER A 196 -13.21 -4.64 -5.94
N PRO A 197 -11.92 -5.03 -6.10
CA PRO A 197 -11.48 -6.39 -5.82
C PRO A 197 -11.45 -6.66 -4.31
N LEU A 198 -11.48 -7.94 -3.94
CA LEU A 198 -11.26 -8.34 -2.56
C LEU A 198 -9.77 -8.30 -2.23
N TYR A 199 -9.40 -7.55 -1.19
CA TYR A 199 -8.05 -7.56 -0.63
C TYR A 199 -7.94 -8.59 0.49
N ILE A 200 -6.89 -9.41 0.44
CA ILE A 200 -6.57 -10.40 1.46
C ILE A 200 -5.12 -10.17 1.87
N ILE A 201 -4.88 -9.97 3.16
CA ILE A 201 -3.56 -9.69 3.71
C ILE A 201 -3.24 -10.81 4.70
N ASP A 202 -2.18 -11.58 4.46
CA ASP A 202 -1.80 -12.76 5.25
C ASP A 202 -2.94 -13.76 5.49
N GLY A 203 -3.77 -13.99 4.47
CA GLY A 203 -4.91 -14.90 4.52
C GLY A 203 -6.16 -14.36 5.21
N SER A 204 -6.12 -13.14 5.78
CA SER A 204 -7.29 -12.50 6.38
C SER A 204 -8.04 -11.62 5.35
N PRO A 205 -9.33 -11.89 5.07
CA PRO A 205 -10.11 -11.09 4.13
C PRO A 205 -10.50 -9.74 4.73
N GLY A 206 -10.56 -8.73 3.87
CA GLY A 206 -10.94 -7.37 4.26
C GLY A 206 -9.74 -6.61 4.82
N GLY A 207 -9.47 -5.43 4.28
CA GLY A 207 -8.30 -4.63 4.63
C GLY A 207 -8.04 -3.51 3.67
N ASP A 208 -7.33 -2.49 4.16
CA ASP A 208 -6.81 -1.46 3.29
C ASP A 208 -5.35 -1.76 2.96
N ILE A 209 -5.08 -2.12 1.71
CA ILE A 209 -3.71 -2.29 1.21
C ILE A 209 -2.90 -0.98 1.33
N ASN A 210 -3.57 0.17 1.36
CA ASN A 210 -2.96 1.48 1.58
C ASN A 210 -2.45 1.66 3.02
N SER A 211 -2.71 0.74 3.97
CA SER A 211 -2.11 0.79 5.31
C SER A 211 -0.76 0.07 5.40
N LEU A 212 -0.39 -0.72 4.39
CA LEU A 212 0.85 -1.49 4.38
C LEU A 212 2.02 -0.66 3.84
N ASN A 213 3.21 -0.91 4.39
CA ASN A 213 4.44 -0.37 3.80
C ASN A 213 4.91 -1.31 2.67
N PRO A 214 5.28 -0.78 1.49
CA PRO A 214 5.93 -1.55 0.43
C PRO A 214 7.14 -2.36 0.90
N ALA A 215 7.88 -1.86 1.90
CA ALA A 215 9.04 -2.54 2.45
C ALA A 215 8.72 -3.89 3.11
N ASP A 216 7.47 -4.06 3.56
CA ASP A 216 7.01 -5.23 4.30
C ASP A 216 6.44 -6.32 3.38
N ILE A 217 6.28 -6.03 2.08
CA ILE A 217 5.67 -6.95 1.11
C ILE A 217 6.67 -8.05 0.72
N GLU A 218 6.23 -9.30 0.75
CA GLU A 218 6.98 -10.44 0.19
C GLU A 218 6.49 -10.79 -1.21
N SER A 219 5.18 -10.88 -1.40
CA SER A 219 4.56 -11.06 -2.70
C SER A 219 3.18 -10.42 -2.78
N ILE A 220 2.79 -10.05 -4.00
CA ILE A 220 1.41 -9.68 -4.33
C ILE A 220 0.93 -10.58 -5.45
N ASP A 221 -0.12 -11.33 -5.16
CA ASP A 221 -0.71 -12.32 -6.05
C ASP A 221 -2.10 -11.84 -6.47
N VAL A 222 -2.27 -11.58 -7.77
CA VAL A 222 -3.54 -11.14 -8.35
C VAL A 222 -4.24 -12.33 -9.00
N LEU A 223 -5.38 -12.72 -8.43
CA LEU A 223 -6.26 -13.76 -8.96
C LEU A 223 -7.30 -13.12 -9.89
N LYS A 224 -7.14 -13.32 -11.21
CA LYS A 224 -7.92 -12.61 -12.23
C LYS A 224 -9.11 -13.38 -12.77
N ASP A 225 -9.16 -14.69 -12.57
CA ASP A 225 -10.23 -15.54 -13.06
C ASP A 225 -11.18 -15.99 -11.96
N ALA A 226 -12.41 -16.28 -12.37
CA ALA A 226 -13.45 -16.73 -11.46
C ALA A 226 -13.04 -18.01 -10.74
N ALA A 227 -12.36 -18.93 -11.44
CA ALA A 227 -12.03 -20.24 -10.89
C ALA A 227 -11.04 -20.20 -9.72
N SER A 228 -9.99 -19.36 -9.79
CA SER A 228 -9.03 -19.19 -8.68
C SER A 228 -9.62 -18.38 -7.53
N ALA A 229 -10.47 -17.41 -7.87
CA ALA A 229 -11.14 -16.54 -6.91
C ALA A 229 -12.30 -17.23 -6.18
N ALA A 230 -12.88 -18.30 -6.75
CA ALA A 230 -14.08 -18.99 -6.25
C ALA A 230 -13.94 -19.50 -4.82
N ILE A 231 -12.72 -19.83 -4.37
CA ILE A 231 -12.48 -20.26 -3.00
C ILE A 231 -12.84 -19.18 -1.96
N TYR A 232 -12.80 -17.89 -2.34
CA TYR A 232 -13.17 -16.74 -1.52
C TYR A 232 -14.63 -16.31 -1.70
N GLY A 233 -15.37 -16.97 -2.60
CA GLY A 233 -16.81 -16.90 -2.72
C GLY A 233 -17.36 -15.63 -3.34
N SER A 234 -18.56 -15.27 -2.89
CA SER A 234 -19.41 -14.17 -3.37
C SER A 234 -18.85 -12.75 -3.17
N ARG A 235 -17.61 -12.63 -2.69
CA ARG A 235 -16.89 -11.35 -2.58
C ARG A 235 -15.78 -11.20 -3.62
N ALA A 236 -15.47 -12.30 -4.30
CA ALA A 236 -14.33 -12.42 -5.19
C ALA A 236 -14.74 -12.31 -6.67
N ALA A 237 -15.98 -11.89 -6.96
CA ALA A 237 -16.47 -11.69 -8.33
C ALA A 237 -15.64 -10.67 -9.13
N ASN A 238 -15.12 -9.64 -8.47
CA ASN A 238 -14.28 -8.61 -9.08
C ASN A 238 -12.77 -8.96 -9.05
N GLY A 239 -12.43 -10.23 -8.79
CA GLY A 239 -11.06 -10.69 -8.58
C GLY A 239 -10.55 -10.47 -7.16
N VAL A 240 -9.36 -11.00 -6.89
CA VAL A 240 -8.73 -10.97 -5.56
C VAL A 240 -7.29 -10.51 -5.67
N ILE A 241 -6.88 -9.63 -4.76
CA ILE A 241 -5.48 -9.24 -4.56
C ILE A 241 -5.05 -9.79 -3.22
N LEU A 242 -4.20 -10.80 -3.27
CA LEU A 242 -3.60 -11.43 -2.11
C LEU A 242 -2.24 -10.80 -1.86
N VAL A 243 -2.03 -10.31 -0.65
CA VAL A 243 -0.78 -9.73 -0.21
C VAL A 243 -0.19 -10.66 0.84
N THR A 244 0.97 -11.22 0.52
CA THR A 244 1.79 -11.96 1.47
C THR A 244 2.88 -11.03 1.96
N THR A 245 2.97 -10.90 3.25
CA THR A 245 3.80 -9.91 3.90
C THR A 245 4.96 -10.66 4.59
N LYS A 246 6.16 -10.08 4.61
CA LYS A 246 7.43 -10.78 4.95
C LYS A 246 7.31 -11.59 6.23
N GLN A 247 7.62 -12.88 6.17
CA GLN A 247 7.54 -13.79 7.31
C GLN A 247 8.89 -13.97 8.01
N GLY A 248 8.84 -14.43 9.27
CA GLY A 248 10.04 -14.83 10.00
C GLY A 248 10.72 -16.02 9.33
N ARG A 249 12.06 -16.05 9.34
CA ARG A 249 12.86 -17.17 8.83
C ARG A 249 13.76 -17.69 9.94
N ALA A 250 13.91 -19.02 10.01
CA ALA A 250 14.86 -19.64 10.93
C ALA A 250 16.30 -19.23 10.56
N GLY A 251 17.09 -18.89 11.56
CA GLY A 251 18.47 -18.46 11.39
C GLY A 251 18.83 -17.21 12.18
N LYS A 252 19.94 -16.58 11.79
CA LYS A 252 20.42 -15.34 12.43
C LYS A 252 19.39 -14.23 12.22
N MET A 253 19.21 -13.42 13.26
CA MET A 253 18.41 -12.21 13.16
C MET A 253 18.96 -11.30 12.05
N GLN A 254 18.09 -10.92 11.13
CA GLN A 254 18.36 -9.93 10.09
C GLN A 254 17.62 -8.65 10.45
N VAL A 255 18.35 -7.53 10.38
CA VAL A 255 17.81 -6.20 10.61
C VAL A 255 18.02 -5.41 9.33
N SER A 256 16.94 -4.91 8.75
CA SER A 256 16.94 -4.06 7.56
C SER A 256 16.36 -2.70 7.90
N LEU A 257 17.04 -1.65 7.46
CA LEU A 257 16.59 -0.26 7.56
C LEU A 257 16.48 0.31 6.15
N ASP A 258 15.25 0.64 5.75
CA ASP A 258 14.94 1.29 4.48
C ASP A 258 14.58 2.75 4.76
N ALA A 259 15.31 3.68 4.14
CA ALA A 259 15.07 5.11 4.32
C ALA A 259 15.17 5.83 2.98
N TYR A 260 14.18 6.69 2.68
CA TYR A 260 14.28 7.62 1.56
C TYR A 260 13.68 8.98 1.90
N TYR A 261 14.20 9.99 1.21
CA TYR A 261 13.68 11.35 1.20
C TYR A 261 13.64 11.82 -0.25
N GLY A 262 12.54 12.45 -0.65
CA GLY A 262 12.32 12.95 -2.00
C GLY A 262 11.55 14.26 -1.98
N VAL A 263 11.56 14.93 -3.14
CA VAL A 263 10.77 16.14 -3.39
C VAL A 263 9.86 15.90 -4.59
N GLN A 264 8.61 16.32 -4.46
CA GLN A 264 7.57 16.15 -5.46
C GLN A 264 7.30 17.48 -6.14
N ASN A 265 7.15 17.46 -7.46
CA ASN A 265 6.80 18.61 -8.27
C ASN A 265 5.73 18.21 -9.28
N VAL A 266 4.79 19.13 -9.56
CA VAL A 266 3.80 18.93 -10.62
C VAL A 266 4.52 18.95 -11.97
N TYR A 267 4.45 17.83 -12.72
CA TYR A 267 5.10 17.72 -14.04
C TYR A 267 4.44 18.62 -15.10
N ARG A 268 3.11 18.71 -15.09
CA ARG A 268 2.34 19.52 -16.05
C ARG A 268 1.06 20.03 -15.41
N MET A 269 0.87 21.35 -15.48
CA MET A 269 -0.39 22.01 -15.12
C MET A 269 -1.18 22.40 -16.38
N PRO A 270 -2.53 22.43 -16.32
CA PRO A 270 -3.35 23.06 -17.34
C PRO A 270 -2.90 24.52 -17.59
N GLN A 271 -2.83 24.91 -18.86
CA GLN A 271 -2.61 26.32 -19.22
C GLN A 271 -3.96 27.04 -19.18
N THR A 272 -4.11 27.95 -18.22
CA THR A 272 -5.27 28.84 -18.13
C THR A 272 -5.02 30.11 -18.95
N LEU A 273 -6.09 30.73 -19.45
CA LEU A 273 -5.99 32.01 -20.15
C LEU A 273 -5.47 33.09 -19.19
N ASN A 274 -4.60 33.95 -19.69
CA ASN A 274 -4.27 35.20 -19.00
C ASN A 274 -5.44 36.20 -19.10
N ALA A 275 -5.37 37.33 -18.37
CA ALA A 275 -6.45 38.31 -18.34
C ALA A 275 -6.77 38.92 -19.71
N GLN A 276 -5.76 39.21 -20.55
CA GLN A 276 -5.99 39.77 -21.88
C GLN A 276 -6.65 38.75 -22.82
N GLU A 277 -6.17 37.51 -22.80
CA GLU A 277 -6.75 36.39 -23.56
C GLU A 277 -8.18 36.10 -23.13
N TYR A 278 -8.43 36.08 -21.81
CA TYR A 278 -9.77 35.89 -21.26
C TYR A 278 -10.72 36.99 -21.73
N ALA A 279 -10.31 38.26 -21.67
CA ALA A 279 -11.08 39.38 -22.16
C ALA A 279 -11.39 39.26 -23.67
N ALA A 280 -10.39 38.86 -24.48
CA ALA A 280 -10.55 38.68 -25.92
C ALA A 280 -11.59 37.59 -26.24
N VAL A 281 -11.48 36.42 -25.59
CA VAL A 281 -12.41 35.29 -25.80
C VAL A 281 -13.84 35.65 -25.36
N VAL A 282 -14.00 36.32 -24.22
CA VAL A 282 -15.32 36.71 -23.73
C VAL A 282 -15.97 37.76 -24.65
N ASN A 283 -15.20 38.70 -25.20
CA ASN A 283 -15.71 39.65 -26.18
C ASN A 283 -16.02 39.00 -27.52
N GLU A 284 -15.18 38.08 -28.00
CA GLU A 284 -15.42 37.33 -29.23
C GLU A 284 -16.74 36.56 -29.14
N ALA A 285 -17.00 35.88 -28.02
CA ALA A 285 -18.27 35.18 -27.79
C ALA A 285 -19.49 36.12 -27.89
N ARG A 286 -19.41 37.32 -27.31
CA ARG A 286 -20.51 38.31 -27.41
C ARG A 286 -20.72 38.83 -28.83
N LEU A 287 -19.64 39.10 -29.55
CA LEU A 287 -19.71 39.54 -30.94
C LEU A 287 -20.34 38.46 -31.84
N MET A 288 -20.02 37.19 -31.60
CA MET A 288 -20.64 36.06 -32.28
C MET A 288 -22.14 35.93 -31.98
N ASP A 289 -22.56 36.29 -30.77
CA ASP A 289 -23.97 36.38 -30.36
C ASP A 289 -24.67 37.67 -30.88
N GLY A 290 -23.96 38.53 -31.63
CA GLY A 290 -24.49 39.80 -32.14
C GLY A 290 -24.66 40.89 -31.08
N LEU A 291 -24.05 40.71 -29.90
CA LEU A 291 -24.07 41.66 -28.80
C LEU A 291 -22.88 42.62 -28.88
N LEU A 292 -23.02 43.81 -28.27
CA LEU A 292 -21.91 44.73 -28.11
C LEU A 292 -20.83 44.12 -27.18
N PRO A 293 -19.54 44.43 -27.41
CA PRO A 293 -18.45 44.08 -26.50
C PRO A 293 -18.68 44.58 -25.08
N TYR A 294 -18.07 43.93 -24.10
CA TYR A 294 -18.08 44.42 -22.72
C TYR A 294 -17.27 45.72 -22.60
N ASP A 295 -17.76 46.63 -21.75
CA ASP A 295 -16.97 47.72 -21.22
C ASP A 295 -16.17 47.23 -20.00
N PHE A 296 -15.05 46.58 -20.25
CA PHE A 296 -14.20 46.05 -19.18
C PHE A 296 -13.68 47.16 -18.25
N ALA A 297 -13.56 48.40 -18.71
CA ALA A 297 -13.10 49.50 -17.87
C ALA A 297 -14.11 49.88 -16.77
N ALA A 298 -15.39 49.56 -16.97
CA ALA A 298 -16.44 49.78 -15.98
C ALA A 298 -16.42 48.73 -14.85
N ASP A 299 -16.19 47.46 -15.21
CA ASP A 299 -16.42 46.32 -14.29
C ASP A 299 -15.14 45.66 -13.77
N VAL A 300 -14.00 45.87 -14.44
CA VAL A 300 -12.69 45.30 -14.07
C VAL A 300 -11.80 46.41 -13.50
N PRO A 301 -11.51 46.39 -12.19
CA PRO A 301 -10.53 47.30 -11.60
C PRO A 301 -9.18 47.17 -12.31
N ASP A 302 -8.44 48.28 -12.42
CA ASP A 302 -7.11 48.30 -13.04
C ASP A 302 -7.07 47.78 -14.50
N TRP A 303 -8.18 47.87 -15.24
CA TRP A 303 -8.27 47.41 -16.63
C TRP A 303 -7.14 47.93 -17.53
N GLU A 304 -6.67 49.16 -17.34
CA GLU A 304 -5.57 49.72 -18.14
C GLU A 304 -4.26 48.95 -17.96
N ARG A 305 -4.00 48.37 -16.78
CA ARG A 305 -2.83 47.51 -16.53
C ARG A 305 -2.93 46.17 -17.25
N ILE A 306 -4.15 45.64 -17.39
CA ILE A 306 -4.42 44.43 -18.19
C ILE A 306 -4.25 44.76 -19.67
N LYS A 307 -4.89 45.83 -20.14
CA LYS A 307 -4.90 46.25 -21.53
C LYS A 307 -3.51 46.54 -22.08
N ASN A 308 -2.65 47.21 -21.30
CA ASN A 308 -1.27 47.51 -21.70
C ASN A 308 -0.30 46.33 -21.48
N GLY A 309 -0.76 45.20 -20.92
CA GLY A 309 0.02 43.99 -20.69
C GLY A 309 0.96 44.05 -19.47
N SER A 310 0.94 45.13 -18.68
CA SER A 310 1.74 45.25 -17.46
C SER A 310 1.29 44.28 -16.34
N TRP A 311 0.03 43.85 -16.37
CA TRP A 311 -0.48 42.79 -15.51
C TRP A 311 -1.19 41.72 -16.35
N GLN A 312 -0.72 40.47 -16.24
CA GLN A 312 -1.27 39.34 -16.98
C GLN A 312 -2.49 38.70 -16.29
N GLY A 313 -2.94 39.23 -15.16
CA GLY A 313 -3.98 38.62 -14.34
C GLY A 313 -3.44 37.63 -13.30
N THR A 314 -4.33 37.10 -12.47
CA THR A 314 -3.99 36.13 -11.42
C THR A 314 -4.05 34.70 -11.95
N ASN A 315 -2.93 33.97 -11.88
CA ASN A 315 -2.92 32.53 -12.12
C ASN A 315 -3.19 31.78 -10.81
N TRP A 316 -4.46 31.47 -10.55
CA TRP A 316 -4.90 30.83 -9.32
C TRP A 316 -4.29 29.46 -9.07
N LEU A 317 -4.09 28.67 -10.13
CA LEU A 317 -3.52 27.33 -10.00
C LEU A 317 -2.05 27.39 -9.59
N ASP A 318 -1.29 28.32 -10.19
CA ASP A 318 0.12 28.54 -9.84
C ASP A 318 0.29 29.09 -8.41
N LEU A 319 -0.62 29.96 -7.94
CA LEU A 319 -0.62 30.44 -6.55
C LEU A 319 -0.78 29.30 -5.53
N SER A 320 -1.56 28.27 -5.89
CA SER A 320 -1.76 27.10 -5.01
C SER A 320 -0.61 26.12 -5.04
N ARG A 321 0.36 26.30 -5.94
CA ARG A 321 1.45 25.35 -6.16
C ARG A 321 2.39 25.32 -4.96
N ASN A 322 2.70 24.11 -4.53
CA ASN A 322 3.74 23.84 -3.56
C ASN A 322 4.94 23.23 -4.28
N GLU A 323 5.96 24.05 -4.52
CA GLU A 323 7.18 23.59 -5.18
C GLU A 323 8.05 22.79 -4.21
N ASN A 324 8.61 21.69 -4.70
CA ASN A 324 9.47 20.79 -3.94
C ASN A 324 8.81 20.21 -2.68
N ALA A 325 7.54 19.81 -2.80
CA ALA A 325 6.79 19.22 -1.70
C ALA A 325 7.47 17.93 -1.19
N PRO A 326 7.92 17.87 0.07
CA PRO A 326 8.68 16.74 0.59
C PRO A 326 7.86 15.45 0.65
N THR A 327 8.54 14.33 0.46
CA THR A 327 8.02 12.97 0.70
C THR A 327 9.12 12.14 1.35
N GLN A 328 8.77 11.36 2.36
CA GLN A 328 9.74 10.60 3.14
C GLN A 328 9.15 9.29 3.65
N ASN A 329 10.01 8.29 3.77
CA ASN A 329 9.64 7.00 4.33
C ASN A 329 10.84 6.39 5.06
N TYR A 330 10.58 5.86 6.25
CA TYR A 330 11.55 5.16 7.06
C TYR A 330 10.90 3.87 7.54
N ALA A 331 11.48 2.72 7.22
CA ALA A 331 11.01 1.41 7.64
C ALA A 331 12.14 0.62 8.29
N LEU A 332 11.91 0.16 9.51
CA LEU A 332 12.79 -0.74 10.23
C LEU A 332 12.11 -2.11 10.30
N ASN A 333 12.78 -3.12 9.77
CA ASN A 333 12.30 -4.49 9.73
C ASN A 333 13.31 -5.42 10.40
N MET A 334 12.82 -6.30 11.25
CA MET A 334 13.60 -7.29 11.98
C MET A 334 12.97 -8.67 11.77
N THR A 335 13.73 -9.61 11.25
CA THR A 335 13.28 -11.00 11.07
C THR A 335 14.27 -11.95 11.68
N GLY A 336 13.80 -13.02 12.31
CA GLY A 336 14.69 -14.05 12.85
C GLY A 336 13.89 -15.21 13.43
N GLY A 337 14.61 -16.17 13.98
CA GLY A 337 13.97 -17.33 14.61
C GLY A 337 14.89 -18.52 14.76
N GLY A 338 14.46 -19.48 15.57
CA GLY A 338 15.06 -20.81 15.67
C GLY A 338 14.06 -21.89 15.25
N GLU A 339 14.39 -23.16 15.48
CA GLU A 339 13.51 -24.28 15.13
C GLU A 339 12.15 -24.27 15.86
N GLY A 340 12.07 -23.65 17.05
CA GLY A 340 10.85 -23.59 17.85
C GLY A 340 9.98 -22.35 17.62
N ALA A 341 10.55 -21.27 17.07
CA ALA A 341 9.83 -20.02 16.87
C ALA A 341 10.49 -19.15 15.80
N VAL A 342 9.67 -18.61 14.90
CA VAL A 342 10.09 -17.61 13.91
C VAL A 342 9.26 -16.35 14.07
N TYR A 343 9.87 -15.18 13.85
CA TYR A 343 9.22 -13.89 14.04
C TYR A 343 9.67 -12.86 13.00
N SER A 344 8.80 -11.89 12.77
CA SER A 344 9.02 -10.69 11.99
C SER A 344 8.38 -9.49 12.69
N LEU A 345 9.17 -8.45 12.93
CA LEU A 345 8.75 -7.18 13.50
C LEU A 345 9.03 -6.07 12.48
N GLY A 346 8.04 -5.22 12.21
CA GLY A 346 8.17 -4.09 11.29
C GLY A 346 7.64 -2.82 11.93
N PHE A 347 8.37 -1.72 11.75
CA PHE A 347 7.89 -0.38 12.07
C PHE A 347 8.18 0.54 10.89
N ALA A 348 7.20 1.33 10.47
CA ALA A 348 7.38 2.30 9.41
C ALA A 348 6.70 3.63 9.69
N TYR A 349 7.33 4.71 9.22
CA TYR A 349 6.78 6.04 9.15
C TYR A 349 6.84 6.53 7.70
N THR A 350 5.71 6.97 7.17
CA THR A 350 5.59 7.58 5.84
C THR A 350 4.98 8.98 6.01
N SER A 351 5.55 9.98 5.34
CA SER A 351 4.99 11.33 5.29
C SER A 351 5.04 11.89 3.87
N GLN A 352 3.97 12.56 3.46
CA GLN A 352 3.80 13.11 2.12
C GLN A 352 3.08 14.46 2.20
N GLU A 353 3.70 15.50 1.65
CA GLU A 353 3.06 16.82 1.47
C GLU A 353 2.43 16.95 0.07
N GLY A 354 1.35 17.72 -0.02
CA GLY A 354 0.64 18.01 -1.26
C GLY A 354 1.43 18.96 -2.15
N VAL A 355 1.48 18.63 -3.44
CA VAL A 355 2.08 19.47 -4.50
C VAL A 355 1.21 20.69 -4.88
N LEU A 356 -0.06 20.67 -4.46
CA LEU A 356 -1.02 21.76 -4.58
C LEU A 356 -1.69 21.98 -3.22
N GLY A 357 -2.19 23.19 -3.00
CA GLY A 357 -2.90 23.56 -1.78
C GLY A 357 -2.15 24.55 -0.90
N LYS A 358 -1.23 25.35 -1.43
CA LYS A 358 -0.67 26.49 -0.68
C LYS A 358 -1.72 27.60 -0.54
N PRO A 359 -1.95 28.20 0.65
CA PRO A 359 -1.24 28.02 1.92
C PRO A 359 -1.86 26.98 2.88
N ALA A 360 -2.86 26.22 2.44
CA ALA A 360 -3.53 25.18 3.23
C ALA A 360 -2.63 23.99 3.66
N HIS A 361 -1.55 23.71 2.91
CA HIS A 361 -0.59 22.60 3.13
C HIS A 361 -1.27 21.25 3.42
N PRO A 362 -1.94 20.62 2.44
CA PRO A 362 -2.40 19.25 2.58
C PRO A 362 -1.24 18.31 2.91
N ASP A 363 -1.40 17.47 3.92
CA ASP A 363 -0.38 16.51 4.32
C ASP A 363 -1.00 15.18 4.75
N TYR A 364 -0.14 14.17 4.72
CA TYR A 364 -0.46 12.81 5.10
C TYR A 364 0.70 12.21 5.86
N GLU A 365 0.41 11.68 7.03
CA GLU A 365 1.35 10.93 7.85
C GLU A 365 0.77 9.57 8.21
N ARG A 366 1.60 8.52 8.12
CA ARG A 366 1.23 7.15 8.47
C ARG A 366 2.32 6.52 9.30
N TYR A 367 1.92 5.94 10.42
CA TYR A 367 2.74 5.10 11.27
C TYR A 367 2.18 3.68 11.21
N THR A 368 3.00 2.71 10.84
CA THR A 368 2.60 1.31 10.74
C THR A 368 3.49 0.48 11.65
N ALA A 369 2.89 -0.39 12.46
CA ALA A 369 3.57 -1.39 13.26
C ALA A 369 3.04 -2.77 12.89
N ARG A 370 3.94 -3.73 12.68
CA ARG A 370 3.63 -5.09 12.27
C ARG A 370 4.37 -6.09 13.14
N ILE A 371 3.67 -7.13 13.57
CA ILE A 371 4.21 -8.25 14.34
C ILE A 371 3.66 -9.51 13.70
N ASN A 372 4.54 -10.44 13.33
CA ASN A 372 4.13 -11.79 12.96
C ASN A 372 5.04 -12.77 13.65
N SER A 373 4.47 -13.84 14.16
CA SER A 373 5.27 -14.93 14.67
C SER A 373 4.55 -16.26 14.53
N GLU A 374 5.34 -17.32 14.47
CA GLU A 374 4.87 -18.69 14.45
C GLU A 374 5.74 -19.49 15.42
N TYR A 375 5.08 -20.25 16.29
CA TYR A 375 5.66 -21.09 17.32
C TYR A 375 5.30 -22.56 17.04
N THR A 376 6.31 -23.42 16.98
CA THR A 376 6.13 -24.87 16.95
C THR A 376 6.08 -25.37 18.40
N LEU A 377 4.87 -25.68 18.88
CA LEU A 377 4.62 -26.05 20.27
C LEU A 377 4.90 -27.53 20.55
N LEU A 378 4.60 -28.39 19.57
CA LEU A 378 4.79 -29.82 19.67
C LEU A 378 5.37 -30.36 18.38
N LYS A 379 6.44 -31.14 18.50
CA LYS A 379 7.15 -31.78 17.40
C LYS A 379 7.37 -33.26 17.75
N ASP A 380 7.13 -34.14 16.80
CA ASP A 380 7.46 -35.57 16.89
C ASP A 380 8.41 -35.92 15.74
N GLY A 381 9.70 -36.08 16.08
CA GLY A 381 10.77 -36.20 15.09
C GLY A 381 10.84 -35.00 14.15
N ASN A 382 10.54 -35.21 12.86
CA ASN A 382 10.51 -34.16 11.83
C ASN A 382 9.10 -33.62 11.54
N LEU A 383 8.08 -34.08 12.27
CA LEU A 383 6.70 -33.66 12.09
C LEU A 383 6.33 -32.59 13.12
N ASP A 384 6.01 -31.39 12.64
CA ASP A 384 5.44 -30.35 13.49
C ASP A 384 3.95 -30.65 13.71
N ILE A 385 3.59 -31.10 14.92
CA ILE A 385 2.21 -31.54 15.23
C ILE A 385 1.34 -30.34 15.58
N ILE A 386 1.83 -29.42 16.41
CA ILE A 386 1.04 -28.25 16.84
C ILE A 386 1.87 -27.00 16.60
N LYS A 387 1.30 -26.09 15.81
CA LYS A 387 1.80 -24.73 15.65
C LYS A 387 0.76 -23.72 16.06
N PHE A 388 1.23 -22.63 16.63
CA PHE A 388 0.44 -21.45 16.91
C PHE A 388 1.12 -20.26 16.24
N GLY A 389 0.37 -19.32 15.71
CA GLY A 389 0.95 -18.09 15.20
C GLY A 389 0.00 -16.93 15.23
N GLU A 390 0.57 -15.75 15.10
CA GLU A 390 -0.16 -14.50 15.03
C GLU A 390 0.36 -13.58 13.92
N ASN A 391 -0.55 -12.80 13.35
CA ASN A 391 -0.25 -11.69 12.46
C ASN A 391 -1.01 -10.47 12.96
N LEU A 392 -0.29 -9.46 13.43
CA LEU A 392 -0.84 -8.20 13.91
C LEU A 392 -0.30 -7.06 13.06
N THR A 393 -1.19 -6.22 12.54
CA THR A 393 -0.84 -4.96 11.90
C THR A 393 -1.68 -3.86 12.52
N TYR A 394 -1.00 -2.80 12.97
CA TYR A 394 -1.63 -1.58 13.44
C TYR A 394 -1.12 -0.41 12.60
N SER A 395 -2.03 0.46 12.18
CA SER A 395 -1.69 1.70 11.50
C SER A 395 -2.44 2.88 12.10
N TYR A 396 -1.71 3.98 12.27
CA TYR A 396 -2.24 5.29 12.63
C TYR A 396 -1.98 6.24 11.47
N VAL A 397 -3.03 6.87 10.97
CA VAL A 397 -2.97 7.83 9.87
C VAL A 397 -3.49 9.17 10.35
N GLU A 398 -2.73 10.22 10.10
CA GLU A 398 -3.14 11.60 10.29
C GLU A 398 -3.11 12.30 8.93
N ASN A 399 -4.19 12.99 8.58
CA ASN A 399 -4.24 13.77 7.36
C ASN A 399 -5.16 14.97 7.46
N ARG A 400 -4.83 15.99 6.67
CA ARG A 400 -5.66 17.16 6.39
C ARG A 400 -5.58 17.46 4.90
N GLY A 401 -6.65 18.03 4.38
CA GLY A 401 -6.80 18.18 2.94
C GLY A 401 -7.57 19.42 2.53
N ILE A 402 -7.58 19.62 1.22
CA ILE A 402 -8.42 20.58 0.51
C ILE A 402 -9.65 19.86 -0.07
N ALA A 403 -10.61 20.62 -0.59
CA ALA A 403 -11.80 20.05 -1.18
C ALA A 403 -11.48 19.42 -2.55
N ILE A 404 -11.77 18.12 -2.69
CA ILE A 404 -11.54 17.32 -3.91
C ILE A 404 -12.78 16.59 -4.42
N GLY A 405 -13.96 16.95 -3.90
CA GLY A 405 -15.23 16.34 -4.22
C GLY A 405 -15.82 16.81 -5.55
N ASP A 406 -17.13 16.99 -5.55
CA ASP A 406 -17.92 17.31 -6.75
C ASP A 406 -17.75 18.76 -7.24
N MET A 407 -18.63 19.18 -8.15
CA MET A 407 -18.60 20.51 -8.73
C MET A 407 -18.67 21.67 -7.71
N TRP A 408 -19.24 21.44 -6.53
CA TRP A 408 -19.44 22.44 -5.47
C TRP A 408 -18.35 22.40 -4.40
N TYR A 409 -17.72 21.24 -4.22
CA TYR A 409 -16.69 20.99 -3.22
C TYR A 409 -15.36 20.57 -3.85
N ASN A 410 -14.82 21.36 -4.78
CA ASN A 410 -13.54 21.09 -5.44
C ASN A 410 -12.71 22.35 -5.68
N ASP A 411 -11.59 22.47 -4.95
CA ASP A 411 -10.78 23.68 -4.95
C ASP A 411 -9.93 23.82 -6.22
N VAL A 412 -9.41 22.72 -6.77
CA VAL A 412 -8.67 22.74 -8.06
C VAL A 412 -9.57 23.24 -9.19
N ARG A 413 -10.81 22.73 -9.24
CA ARG A 413 -11.80 23.22 -10.21
C ARG A 413 -12.11 24.70 -10.00
N ASN A 414 -12.29 25.13 -8.76
CA ASN A 414 -12.58 26.53 -8.45
C ASN A 414 -11.46 27.45 -8.93
N MET A 415 -10.19 27.04 -8.77
CA MET A 415 -9.03 27.78 -9.27
C MET A 415 -8.98 27.84 -10.80
N ILE A 416 -9.31 26.75 -11.51
CA ILE A 416 -9.34 26.74 -12.98
C ILE A 416 -10.45 27.65 -13.54
N LYS A 417 -11.58 27.76 -12.82
CA LYS A 417 -12.74 28.54 -13.27
C LYS A 417 -12.71 30.01 -12.86
N ALA A 418 -11.95 30.35 -11.83
CA ALA A 418 -11.90 31.71 -11.30
C ALA A 418 -11.39 32.69 -12.37
N THR A 419 -11.97 33.89 -12.39
CA THR A 419 -11.57 34.93 -13.33
C THR A 419 -10.11 35.36 -13.08
N PRO A 420 -9.29 35.54 -14.13
CA PRO A 420 -7.94 36.08 -13.96
C PRO A 420 -7.94 37.59 -13.63
N PHE A 421 -9.09 38.27 -13.70
CA PHE A 421 -9.22 39.70 -13.42
C PHE A 421 -9.16 40.07 -11.94
N LEU A 422 -9.38 39.12 -11.03
CA LEU A 422 -9.39 39.36 -9.59
C LEU A 422 -7.96 39.24 -9.03
N PRO A 423 -7.38 40.31 -8.44
CA PRO A 423 -6.12 40.19 -7.70
C PRO A 423 -6.25 39.24 -6.51
N HIS A 424 -5.17 38.56 -6.15
CA HIS A 424 -5.16 37.66 -4.99
C HIS A 424 -5.36 38.40 -3.67
N LEU A 425 -4.62 39.50 -3.48
CA LEU A 425 -4.64 40.30 -2.25
C LEU A 425 -5.11 41.72 -2.54
N ASN A 426 -5.72 42.36 -1.54
CA ASN A 426 -5.98 43.79 -1.53
C ASN A 426 -4.72 44.59 -1.11
N GLU A 427 -4.84 45.91 -1.02
CA GLU A 427 -3.73 46.81 -0.64
C GLU A 427 -3.24 46.57 0.80
N GLU A 428 -4.13 46.09 1.67
CA GLU A 428 -3.84 45.74 3.06
C GLU A 428 -3.12 44.39 3.22
N GLY A 429 -3.07 43.57 2.17
CA GLY A 429 -2.47 42.24 2.18
C GLY A 429 -3.42 41.10 2.59
N ASP A 430 -4.71 41.39 2.76
CA ASP A 430 -5.77 40.41 2.98
C ASP A 430 -6.32 39.87 1.65
N TYR A 431 -7.08 38.77 1.71
CA TYR A 431 -7.72 38.21 0.52
C TYR A 431 -8.72 39.17 -0.10
N HIS A 432 -8.59 39.39 -1.42
CA HIS A 432 -9.44 40.32 -2.15
C HIS A 432 -10.91 39.82 -2.23
N TYR A 433 -11.87 40.73 -2.02
CA TYR A 433 -13.30 40.48 -2.21
C TYR A 433 -13.67 40.46 -3.71
N ALA A 434 -14.75 39.79 -4.09
CA ALA A 434 -15.21 39.73 -5.48
C ALA A 434 -15.31 41.13 -6.16
N ILE A 435 -14.93 41.20 -7.43
CA ILE A 435 -14.96 42.43 -8.24
C ILE A 435 -16.32 42.58 -8.96
N PRO A 436 -16.70 43.80 -9.41
CA PRO A 436 -17.96 44.04 -10.11
C PRO A 436 -18.19 43.12 -11.32
N TRP A 437 -17.12 42.80 -12.05
CA TRP A 437 -17.15 41.83 -13.15
C TRP A 437 -17.77 40.48 -12.79
N GLU A 438 -17.49 39.94 -11.61
CA GLU A 438 -18.06 38.67 -11.14
C GLU A 438 -18.26 38.71 -9.63
N VAL A 439 -19.40 39.26 -9.22
CA VAL A 439 -19.75 39.49 -7.81
C VAL A 439 -20.07 38.22 -7.01
N ARG A 440 -20.25 37.06 -7.66
CA ARG A 440 -20.64 35.79 -7.00
C ARG A 440 -19.45 34.89 -6.73
N THR A 441 -18.34 35.04 -7.43
CA THR A 441 -17.16 34.17 -7.24
C THR A 441 -16.14 34.88 -6.37
N GLY A 442 -15.80 34.31 -5.22
CA GLY A 442 -14.78 34.84 -4.33
C GLY A 442 -13.38 34.40 -4.72
N ASN A 443 -12.39 34.82 -3.92
CA ASN A 443 -11.02 34.37 -4.05
C ASN A 443 -10.92 32.86 -3.77
N PRO A 444 -10.52 32.03 -4.76
CA PRO A 444 -10.50 30.58 -4.61
C PRO A 444 -9.43 30.08 -3.63
N ILE A 445 -8.32 30.81 -3.43
CA ILE A 445 -7.28 30.45 -2.45
C ILE A 445 -7.80 30.67 -1.04
N ALA A 446 -8.47 31.80 -0.80
CA ALA A 446 -9.11 32.08 0.49
C ALA A 446 -10.17 31.01 0.80
N ARG A 447 -10.99 30.66 -0.20
CA ARG A 447 -12.01 29.62 -0.07
C ARG A 447 -11.41 28.25 0.27
N MET A 448 -10.32 27.87 -0.41
CA MET A 448 -9.58 26.64 -0.15
C MET A 448 -9.00 26.61 1.27
N GLU A 449 -8.39 27.71 1.74
CA GLU A 449 -7.85 27.79 3.09
C GLU A 449 -8.95 27.64 4.16
N THR A 450 -10.10 28.31 3.99
CA THR A 450 -11.21 28.15 4.95
C THR A 450 -11.73 26.71 5.05
N ARG A 451 -11.56 25.92 3.99
CA ARG A 451 -11.94 24.50 3.95
C ARG A 451 -10.86 23.58 4.50
N SER A 452 -9.60 24.00 4.52
CA SER A 452 -8.47 23.18 4.94
C SER A 452 -8.29 23.06 6.44
N TYR A 453 -9.06 23.80 7.25
CA TYR A 453 -9.10 23.66 8.69
C TYR A 453 -9.89 22.41 9.10
N ASN A 454 -9.35 21.27 8.69
CA ASN A 454 -9.84 19.94 9.00
C ASN A 454 -8.67 19.07 9.45
N LEU A 455 -8.94 18.07 10.28
CA LEU A 455 -7.97 17.07 10.68
C LEU A 455 -8.69 15.76 10.91
N ASN A 456 -8.17 14.73 10.26
CA ASN A 456 -8.68 13.38 10.39
C ASN A 456 -7.56 12.49 10.95
N LYS A 457 -7.91 11.68 11.95
CA LYS A 457 -7.01 10.73 12.60
C LYS A 457 -7.68 9.37 12.58
N ASN A 458 -7.09 8.42 11.87
CA ASN A 458 -7.61 7.07 11.71
C ASN A 458 -6.72 6.05 12.39
N HIS A 459 -7.34 5.12 13.10
CA HIS A 459 -6.74 3.95 13.72
C HIS A 459 -7.26 2.71 13.02
N ARG A 460 -6.36 1.85 12.57
CA ARG A 460 -6.74 0.55 11.99
C ARG A 460 -5.87 -0.53 12.57
N MET A 461 -6.49 -1.58 13.09
CA MET A 461 -5.83 -2.77 13.60
C MET A 461 -6.41 -3.99 12.92
N LYS A 462 -5.53 -4.92 12.59
CA LYS A 462 -5.88 -6.27 12.16
C LYS A 462 -5.05 -7.25 12.96
N ALA A 463 -5.73 -8.13 13.67
CA ALA A 463 -5.11 -9.23 14.37
C ALA A 463 -5.64 -10.53 13.76
N ASN A 464 -4.75 -11.46 13.47
CA ASN A 464 -5.07 -12.80 13.04
C ASN A 464 -4.35 -13.78 13.95
N LEU A 465 -5.08 -14.67 14.59
CA LEU A 465 -4.55 -15.70 15.48
C LEU A 465 -4.88 -17.05 14.85
N PHE A 466 -3.89 -17.90 14.66
CA PHE A 466 -4.12 -19.21 14.05
C PHE A 466 -3.45 -20.34 14.81
N MET A 467 -4.06 -21.51 14.71
CA MET A 467 -3.52 -22.76 15.21
C MET A 467 -3.55 -23.79 14.08
N ILE A 468 -2.43 -24.48 13.90
CA ILE A 468 -2.28 -25.57 12.94
C ILE A 468 -2.04 -26.85 13.74
N ILE A 469 -2.85 -27.87 13.48
CA ILE A 469 -2.73 -29.19 14.08
C ILE A 469 -2.54 -30.19 12.95
N GLN A 470 -1.48 -30.97 13.03
CA GLN A 470 -1.14 -32.02 12.08
C GLN A 470 -1.01 -33.36 12.83
N PRO A 471 -2.14 -34.05 13.11
CA PRO A 471 -2.15 -35.27 13.92
C PRO A 471 -1.42 -36.44 13.26
N VAL A 472 -1.52 -36.51 11.93
CA VAL A 472 -0.79 -37.45 11.07
C VAL A 472 -0.15 -36.68 9.94
N LYS A 473 0.90 -37.24 9.35
CA LYS A 473 1.59 -36.64 8.21
C LYS A 473 0.57 -36.26 7.12
N ASP A 474 0.71 -35.06 6.59
CA ASP A 474 -0.09 -34.49 5.50
C ASP A 474 -1.60 -34.27 5.77
N LEU A 475 -2.09 -34.51 7.00
CA LEU A 475 -3.43 -34.11 7.47
C LEU A 475 -3.34 -32.86 8.32
N ILE A 476 -3.71 -31.72 7.75
CA ILE A 476 -3.52 -30.40 8.33
C ILE A 476 -4.89 -29.79 8.66
N PHE A 477 -5.17 -29.62 9.95
CA PHE A 477 -6.27 -28.81 10.45
C PHE A 477 -5.76 -27.42 10.79
N LYS A 478 -6.37 -26.37 10.24
CA LYS A 478 -6.05 -24.97 10.56
C LYS A 478 -7.29 -24.25 11.03
N SER A 479 -7.24 -23.69 12.23
CA SER A 479 -8.25 -22.77 12.78
C SER A 479 -7.66 -21.37 12.82
N ASN A 480 -8.40 -20.38 12.31
CA ASN A 480 -7.94 -19.02 12.10
C ASN A 480 -8.99 -18.03 12.59
N PHE A 481 -8.63 -17.20 13.57
CA PHE A 481 -9.49 -16.17 14.15
C PHE A 481 -8.96 -14.78 13.82
N GLY A 482 -9.74 -14.04 13.02
CA GLY A 482 -9.46 -12.67 12.63
C GLY A 482 -10.27 -11.66 13.45
N TYR A 483 -9.60 -10.60 13.88
CA TYR A 483 -10.20 -9.42 14.52
C TYR A 483 -9.76 -8.17 13.77
N THR A 484 -10.72 -7.32 13.43
CA THR A 484 -10.44 -6.01 12.83
C THR A 484 -11.01 -4.91 13.72
N LEU A 485 -10.24 -3.84 13.89
CA LEU A 485 -10.64 -2.61 14.55
C LEU A 485 -10.40 -1.47 13.59
N ASN A 486 -11.40 -0.64 13.38
CA ASN A 486 -11.25 0.62 12.67
C ASN A 486 -11.88 1.70 13.53
N GLY A 487 -11.19 2.80 13.75
CA GLY A 487 -11.73 3.93 14.46
C GLY A 487 -11.16 5.21 13.89
N GLY A 488 -11.88 6.31 14.07
CA GLY A 488 -11.41 7.58 13.58
C GLY A 488 -11.97 8.73 14.38
N THR A 489 -11.22 9.82 14.38
CA THR A 489 -11.69 11.11 14.84
C THR A 489 -11.54 12.11 13.71
N TYR A 490 -12.55 12.93 13.53
CA TYR A 490 -12.52 14.05 12.61
C TYR A 490 -12.83 15.32 13.38
N ARG A 491 -12.20 16.41 12.95
CA ARG A 491 -12.44 17.74 13.48
C ARG A 491 -12.31 18.77 12.38
N SER A 492 -13.19 19.76 12.38
CA SER A 492 -13.08 20.91 11.50
C SER A 492 -13.49 22.20 12.16
N PHE A 493 -12.99 23.30 11.60
CA PHE A 493 -13.32 24.67 11.96
C PHE A 493 -13.72 25.42 10.69
N THR A 494 -14.77 26.21 10.77
CA THR A 494 -15.18 27.10 9.68
C THR A 494 -15.21 28.52 10.24
N PRO A 495 -14.28 29.39 9.79
CA PRO A 495 -14.23 30.78 10.25
C PRO A 495 -15.37 31.62 9.68
N VAL A 496 -15.59 32.81 10.23
CA VAL A 496 -16.33 33.87 9.54
C VAL A 496 -15.48 34.36 8.37
N PHE A 497 -16.06 34.45 7.18
CA PHE A 497 -15.40 35.02 6.02
C PHE A 497 -16.43 35.69 5.09
N SER A 498 -15.96 36.64 4.29
CA SER A 498 -16.77 37.28 3.25
C SER A 498 -15.90 37.46 2.01
N LEU A 499 -16.15 36.66 0.97
CA LEU A 499 -15.34 36.65 -0.26
C LEU A 499 -16.13 37.12 -1.48
N SER A 500 -17.46 36.95 -1.48
CA SER A 500 -18.36 37.42 -2.54
C SER A 500 -19.79 37.61 -2.03
N SER A 501 -20.71 38.02 -2.91
CA SER A 501 -22.14 38.12 -2.59
C SER A 501 -22.80 36.76 -2.31
N THR A 502 -22.17 35.66 -2.71
CA THR A 502 -22.68 34.29 -2.51
C THR A 502 -21.72 33.37 -1.76
N GLU A 503 -20.47 33.80 -1.54
CA GLU A 503 -19.45 33.05 -0.81
C GLU A 503 -19.06 33.81 0.46
N PHE A 504 -19.85 33.61 1.49
CA PHE A 504 -19.60 34.14 2.82
C PHE A 504 -20.07 33.13 3.86
N ASN A 505 -19.55 33.29 5.08
CA ASN A 505 -20.03 32.59 6.25
C ASN A 505 -20.15 33.60 7.39
N THR A 506 -21.34 33.76 7.94
CA THR A 506 -21.63 34.72 9.02
C THR A 506 -21.49 34.12 10.41
N LEU A 507 -21.37 32.80 10.50
CA LEU A 507 -21.35 32.07 11.76
C LEU A 507 -20.12 31.15 11.81
N GLU A 508 -19.23 31.39 12.75
CA GLU A 508 -18.16 30.44 13.03
C GLU A 508 -18.72 29.13 13.56
N SER A 509 -18.16 28.01 13.10
CA SER A 509 -18.59 26.70 13.56
C SER A 509 -17.44 25.74 13.76
N VAL A 510 -17.59 24.87 14.75
CA VAL A 510 -16.72 23.73 15.02
C VAL A 510 -17.52 22.46 14.82
N SER A 511 -16.93 21.46 14.16
CA SER A 511 -17.49 20.12 14.05
C SER A 511 -16.49 19.09 14.54
N GLN A 512 -16.98 18.07 15.24
CA GLN A 512 -16.22 16.91 15.68
C GLN A 512 -17.00 15.63 15.46
N SER A 513 -16.31 14.57 15.08
CA SER A 513 -16.88 13.23 15.11
C SER A 513 -15.87 12.20 15.58
N ILE A 514 -16.40 11.14 16.16
CA ILE A 514 -15.68 9.94 16.53
C ILE A 514 -16.49 8.74 16.07
N TRP A 515 -15.81 7.71 15.59
CA TRP A 515 -16.44 6.44 15.27
C TRP A 515 -15.50 5.30 15.61
N LEU A 516 -16.08 4.15 15.93
CA LEU A 516 -15.37 2.93 16.24
C LEU A 516 -16.15 1.74 15.67
N GLY A 517 -15.42 0.83 15.04
CA GLY A 517 -15.97 -0.32 14.35
C GLY A 517 -15.10 -1.54 14.53
N THR A 518 -15.76 -2.69 14.63
CA THR A 518 -15.10 -3.98 14.75
C THR A 518 -15.65 -4.99 13.77
N GLY A 519 -14.82 -5.96 13.43
CA GLY A 519 -15.18 -7.12 12.61
C GLY A 519 -14.52 -8.38 13.16
N LEU A 520 -15.24 -9.49 13.05
CA LEU A 520 -14.81 -10.81 13.49
C LEU A 520 -14.91 -11.79 12.33
N THR A 521 -13.87 -12.59 12.16
CA THR A 521 -13.83 -13.68 11.18
C THR A 521 -13.31 -14.92 11.88
N TRP A 522 -13.94 -16.06 11.65
CA TRP A 522 -13.46 -17.35 12.14
C TRP A 522 -13.56 -18.38 11.02
N GLU A 523 -12.41 -18.95 10.67
CA GLU A 523 -12.28 -19.88 9.57
C GLU A 523 -11.58 -21.16 10.02
N ASN A 524 -12.12 -22.29 9.61
CA ASN A 524 -11.56 -23.60 9.90
C ASN A 524 -11.41 -24.36 8.59
N THR A 525 -10.22 -24.93 8.37
CA THR A 525 -9.95 -25.77 7.21
C THR A 525 -9.34 -27.09 7.65
N LEU A 526 -9.72 -28.16 6.96
CA LEU A 526 -9.12 -29.48 7.07
C LEU A 526 -8.64 -29.88 5.69
N THR A 527 -7.33 -30.07 5.56
CA THR A 527 -6.68 -30.45 4.30
C THR A 527 -5.97 -31.78 4.48
N TYR A 528 -6.16 -32.70 3.54
CA TYR A 528 -5.41 -33.94 3.47
C TYR A 528 -4.71 -34.05 2.12
N GLN A 529 -3.40 -34.29 2.16
CA GLN A 529 -2.58 -34.51 0.97
C GLN A 529 -2.07 -35.94 0.96
N PHE A 530 -2.22 -36.62 -0.16
CA PHE A 530 -1.75 -38.00 -0.30
C PHE A 530 -1.31 -38.28 -1.73
N ASN A 531 -0.33 -39.16 -1.86
CA ASN A 531 0.19 -39.60 -3.14
C ASN A 531 -0.18 -41.06 -3.38
N ILE A 532 -0.68 -41.37 -4.59
CA ILE A 532 -0.96 -42.74 -5.02
C ILE A 532 0.12 -43.14 -6.02
N ASN A 533 0.83 -44.24 -5.74
CA ASN A 533 1.89 -44.79 -6.59
C ASN A 533 2.98 -43.78 -7.02
N GLN A 534 3.22 -42.72 -6.23
CA GLN A 534 4.14 -41.61 -6.52
C GLN A 534 3.89 -40.83 -7.83
N LYS A 535 2.83 -41.19 -8.58
CA LYS A 535 2.46 -40.57 -9.85
C LYS A 535 1.25 -39.66 -9.71
N HIS A 536 0.35 -39.96 -8.78
CA HIS A 536 -0.84 -39.15 -8.53
C HIS A 536 -0.64 -38.39 -7.22
N ALA A 537 -0.74 -37.07 -7.26
CA ALA A 537 -0.81 -36.23 -6.07
C ALA A 537 -2.23 -35.68 -5.93
N VAL A 538 -2.88 -35.97 -4.81
CA VAL A 538 -4.23 -35.47 -4.49
C VAL A 538 -4.15 -34.60 -3.25
N SER A 539 -4.76 -33.42 -3.31
CA SER A 539 -4.98 -32.55 -2.14
C SER A 539 -6.47 -32.24 -2.04
N ALA A 540 -7.11 -32.75 -0.99
CA ALA A 540 -8.51 -32.50 -0.69
C ALA A 540 -8.63 -31.59 0.53
N MET A 541 -9.50 -30.59 0.45
CA MET A 541 -9.77 -29.63 1.52
C MET A 541 -11.28 -29.47 1.68
N ILE A 542 -11.71 -29.37 2.94
CA ILE A 542 -13.02 -28.83 3.32
C ILE A 542 -12.82 -27.69 4.31
N GLY A 543 -13.73 -26.73 4.32
CA GLY A 543 -13.63 -25.59 5.22
C GLY A 543 -14.94 -24.87 5.46
N GLN A 544 -14.90 -24.06 6.50
CA GLN A 544 -15.98 -23.18 6.95
C GLN A 544 -15.40 -21.78 7.17
N SER A 545 -16.19 -20.76 6.88
CA SER A 545 -15.90 -19.36 7.22
C SER A 545 -17.15 -18.70 7.81
N ILE A 546 -17.03 -18.11 8.99
CA ILE A 546 -18.05 -17.26 9.61
C ILE A 546 -17.48 -15.87 9.76
N GLU A 547 -18.23 -14.86 9.37
CA GLU A 547 -17.84 -13.47 9.49
C GLU A 547 -19.00 -12.64 10.04
N LYS A 548 -18.63 -11.64 10.85
CA LYS A 548 -19.54 -10.64 11.37
C LYS A 548 -18.90 -9.27 11.33
N THR A 549 -19.53 -8.35 10.63
CA THR A 549 -19.07 -6.97 10.40
C THR A 549 -20.17 -5.98 10.76
N GLY A 550 -19.88 -4.68 10.66
CA GLY A 550 -20.83 -3.63 11.02
C GLY A 550 -21.09 -3.55 12.54
N MET A 551 -20.17 -4.02 13.36
CA MET A 551 -20.24 -3.91 14.82
C MET A 551 -19.52 -2.64 15.25
N GLY A 552 -20.18 -1.50 15.10
CA GLY A 552 -19.62 -0.20 15.43
C GLY A 552 -20.68 0.83 15.76
N GLU A 553 -20.22 2.01 16.12
CA GLU A 553 -21.03 3.18 16.40
C GLU A 553 -20.24 4.45 16.07
N GLY A 554 -20.97 5.53 15.85
CA GLY A 554 -20.39 6.84 15.64
C GLY A 554 -21.19 7.91 16.36
N VAL A 555 -20.50 8.97 16.76
CA VAL A 555 -21.08 10.18 17.31
C VAL A 555 -20.48 11.37 16.57
N ASN A 556 -21.33 12.33 16.21
CA ASN A 556 -20.91 13.60 15.65
C ASN A 556 -21.60 14.73 16.41
N ALA A 557 -20.91 15.85 16.53
CA ALA A 557 -21.44 17.07 17.09
C ALA A 557 -20.86 18.27 16.36
N ALA A 558 -21.67 19.30 16.18
CA ALA A 558 -21.20 20.60 15.72
C ALA A 558 -21.90 21.69 16.53
N ASN A 559 -21.23 22.82 16.68
CA ASN A 559 -21.80 24.00 17.31
C ASN A 559 -21.16 25.28 16.75
N GLY A 560 -21.89 26.39 16.86
CA GLY A 560 -21.44 27.71 16.45
C GLY A 560 -20.89 28.57 17.57
N ASN A 561 -20.29 29.71 17.21
CA ASN A 561 -19.75 30.73 18.13
C ASN A 561 -18.74 30.18 19.16
N PRO A 562 -17.66 29.47 18.75
CA PRO A 562 -16.67 28.98 19.69
C PRO A 562 -16.00 30.11 20.48
N ILE A 563 -15.59 29.83 21.71
CA ILE A 563 -14.87 30.77 22.60
C ILE A 563 -13.53 31.19 22.00
N PHE A 564 -12.92 30.31 21.21
CA PHE A 564 -11.65 30.54 20.52
C PHE A 564 -11.87 30.52 19.01
N HIS A 565 -11.32 31.52 18.32
CA HIS A 565 -11.49 31.78 16.89
C HIS A 565 -10.34 31.19 16.06
N ASP A 566 -9.88 29.98 16.43
CA ASP A 566 -8.76 29.33 15.77
C ASP A 566 -8.90 27.81 15.72
N PHE A 567 -8.28 27.19 14.72
CA PHE A 567 -8.36 25.74 14.51
C PHE A 567 -7.70 24.92 15.63
N LYS A 568 -6.69 25.47 16.32
CA LYS A 568 -5.99 24.74 17.39
C LYS A 568 -6.95 24.42 18.54
N HIS A 569 -7.84 25.35 18.86
CA HIS A 569 -8.85 25.21 19.91
C HIS A 569 -10.25 24.83 19.41
N ALA A 570 -10.40 24.45 18.13
CA ALA A 570 -11.69 24.09 17.54
C ALA A 570 -12.23 22.74 18.06
N TYR A 571 -12.67 22.71 19.32
CA TYR A 571 -13.35 21.59 19.96
C TYR A 571 -14.79 21.98 20.27
N VAL A 572 -15.75 21.06 20.13
CA VAL A 572 -17.17 21.32 20.44
C VAL A 572 -17.34 21.72 21.91
N GLY A 573 -16.51 21.17 22.80
CA GLY A 573 -16.47 21.57 24.21
C GLY A 573 -16.05 23.03 24.46
N ASN A 574 -15.47 23.71 23.46
CA ASN A 574 -15.14 25.13 23.50
C ASN A 574 -16.23 26.02 22.87
N ALA A 575 -17.39 25.47 22.52
CA ALA A 575 -18.55 26.24 22.08
C ALA A 575 -19.56 26.41 23.24
N PRO A 576 -20.28 27.54 23.30
CA PRO A 576 -21.25 27.80 24.36
C PRO A 576 -22.39 26.77 24.31
N LEU A 577 -22.66 26.16 25.47
CA LEU A 577 -23.71 25.12 25.62
C LEU A 577 -25.13 25.69 25.65
N THR A 578 -25.28 27.02 25.76
CA THR A 578 -26.55 27.71 25.99
C THR A 578 -27.13 28.37 24.75
N GLU A 579 -26.40 28.39 23.62
CA GLU A 579 -26.83 29.02 22.38
C GLU A 579 -27.09 27.96 21.30
N LEU A 580 -28.35 27.58 21.14
CA LEU A 580 -28.79 26.83 19.96
C LEU A 580 -28.74 27.77 18.75
N ASN A 581 -27.84 27.51 17.82
CA ASN A 581 -27.70 28.26 16.56
C ASN A 581 -27.82 27.32 15.35
N SER A 582 -27.75 27.88 14.14
CA SER A 582 -27.89 27.10 12.90
C SER A 582 -26.77 26.09 12.67
N ALA A 583 -25.64 26.19 13.37
CA ALA A 583 -24.57 25.20 13.33
C ALA A 583 -24.71 24.10 14.40
N THR A 584 -25.60 24.27 15.40
CA THR A 584 -25.77 23.28 16.47
C THR A 584 -26.41 22.02 15.91
N SER A 585 -25.66 20.92 15.93
CA SER A 585 -26.16 19.60 15.57
C SER A 585 -25.50 18.52 16.41
N MET A 586 -26.23 17.45 16.68
CA MET A 586 -25.69 16.26 17.33
C MET A 586 -26.34 15.05 16.71
N GLY A 587 -25.54 14.02 16.46
CA GLY A 587 -25.99 12.78 15.87
C GLY A 587 -25.18 11.61 16.40
N GLY A 588 -25.77 10.43 16.31
CA GLY A 588 -25.06 9.20 16.61
C GLY A 588 -25.97 7.99 16.46
N ALA A 589 -25.40 6.91 15.97
CA ALA A 589 -26.12 5.66 15.76
C ALA A 589 -25.15 4.47 15.70
N PRO A 590 -25.61 3.27 16.10
CA PRO A 590 -24.89 2.04 15.78
C PRO A 590 -24.93 1.77 14.27
N TRP A 591 -23.92 1.04 13.79
CA TRP A 591 -23.86 0.58 12.41
C TRP A 591 -24.81 -0.61 12.18
N GLY A 592 -25.17 -0.83 10.90
CA GLY A 592 -25.91 -2.02 10.48
C GLY A 592 -25.03 -3.27 10.54
N LYS A 593 -25.39 -4.24 11.39
CA LYS A 593 -24.66 -5.50 11.54
C LYS A 593 -24.91 -6.41 10.33
N THR A 594 -23.84 -6.95 9.77
CA THR A 594 -23.88 -7.93 8.68
C THR A 594 -23.16 -9.21 9.08
N ALA A 595 -23.63 -10.34 8.58
CA ALA A 595 -23.04 -11.65 8.84
C ALA A 595 -23.00 -12.49 7.57
N LEU A 596 -21.93 -13.27 7.44
CA LEU A 596 -21.71 -14.22 6.35
C LEU A 596 -21.33 -15.57 6.95
N ALA A 597 -21.99 -16.63 6.50
CA ALA A 597 -21.63 -18.01 6.81
C ALA A 597 -21.35 -18.74 5.52
N SER A 598 -20.24 -19.46 5.43
CA SER A 598 -19.82 -20.12 4.20
C SER A 598 -19.26 -21.51 4.47
N PHE A 599 -19.49 -22.42 3.53
CA PHE A 599 -18.91 -23.76 3.49
C PHE A 599 -18.30 -23.99 2.12
N PHE A 600 -17.09 -24.55 2.09
CA PHE A 600 -16.38 -24.74 0.83
C PHE A 600 -15.54 -26.00 0.84
N GLY A 601 -15.30 -26.54 -0.34
CA GLY A 601 -14.41 -27.66 -0.58
C GLY A 601 -13.56 -27.43 -1.82
N ARG A 602 -12.35 -27.98 -1.81
CA ARG A 602 -11.41 -27.94 -2.93
C ARG A 602 -10.72 -29.28 -3.08
N ILE A 603 -10.65 -29.78 -4.31
CA ILE A 603 -9.85 -30.94 -4.68
C ILE A 603 -8.86 -30.49 -5.74
N ASN A 604 -7.57 -30.69 -5.50
CA ASN A 604 -6.53 -30.60 -6.50
C ASN A 604 -6.04 -32.00 -6.83
N TYR A 605 -5.84 -32.25 -8.10
CA TYR A 605 -5.29 -33.49 -8.63
C TYR A 605 -4.15 -33.14 -9.58
N ASP A 606 -3.03 -33.82 -9.40
CA ASP A 606 -1.89 -33.78 -10.31
C ASP A 606 -1.48 -35.22 -10.68
N TYR A 607 -1.18 -35.42 -11.95
CA TYR A 607 -0.63 -36.66 -12.48
C TYR A 607 0.71 -36.39 -13.14
N GLU A 608 1.78 -36.94 -12.55
CA GLU A 608 3.17 -36.83 -12.99
C GLU A 608 3.64 -35.40 -13.30
N ASN A 609 3.06 -34.38 -12.67
CA ASN A 609 3.30 -32.97 -13.03
C ASN A 609 3.01 -32.66 -14.52
N LYS A 610 2.13 -33.45 -15.17
CA LYS A 610 1.74 -33.32 -16.59
C LYS A 610 0.30 -32.88 -16.75
N TYR A 611 -0.63 -33.53 -16.04
CA TYR A 611 -2.05 -33.20 -16.05
C TYR A 611 -2.47 -32.75 -14.66
N MET A 612 -3.13 -31.59 -14.59
CA MET A 612 -3.60 -31.04 -13.34
C MET A 612 -5.05 -30.61 -13.46
N ALA A 613 -5.83 -30.88 -12.43
CA ALA A 613 -7.23 -30.50 -12.34
C ALA A 613 -7.54 -29.96 -10.95
N THR A 614 -8.38 -28.94 -10.89
CA THR A 614 -8.89 -28.37 -9.64
C THR A 614 -10.39 -28.27 -9.73
N VAL A 615 -11.07 -28.75 -8.69
CA VAL A 615 -12.52 -28.62 -8.51
C VAL A 615 -12.78 -27.91 -7.20
N VAL A 616 -13.62 -26.89 -7.24
CA VAL A 616 -14.04 -26.10 -6.08
C VAL A 616 -15.55 -26.02 -6.05
N LEU A 617 -16.13 -26.21 -4.88
CA LEU A 617 -17.54 -25.92 -4.62
C LEU A 617 -17.65 -25.11 -3.34
N ARG A 618 -18.38 -24.01 -3.42
CA ARG A 618 -18.62 -23.12 -2.27
C ARG A 618 -20.10 -22.77 -2.15
N ALA A 619 -20.58 -22.70 -0.93
CA ALA A 619 -21.91 -22.21 -0.57
C ALA A 619 -21.77 -21.05 0.41
N ASP A 620 -22.33 -19.89 0.07
CA ASP A 620 -22.30 -18.68 0.91
C ASP A 620 -23.70 -18.25 1.32
N GLY A 621 -23.91 -18.01 2.60
CA GLY A 621 -25.13 -17.53 3.23
C GLY A 621 -24.95 -16.10 3.77
N SER A 622 -25.58 -15.10 3.16
CA SER A 622 -25.46 -13.69 3.59
C SER A 622 -26.68 -13.19 4.35
N SER A 623 -26.48 -12.38 5.38
CA SER A 623 -27.57 -11.70 6.10
C SER A 623 -28.27 -10.62 5.28
N ASN A 624 -27.62 -10.11 4.22
CA ASN A 624 -28.13 -9.03 3.37
C ASN A 624 -29.30 -9.49 2.51
N PHE A 625 -29.41 -10.79 2.24
CA PHE A 625 -30.51 -11.35 1.46
C PHE A 625 -31.73 -11.67 2.32
N ALA A 626 -32.90 -11.62 1.68
CA ALA A 626 -34.17 -11.98 2.28
C ALA A 626 -34.16 -13.40 2.87
N ARG A 627 -34.88 -13.62 3.97
CA ARG A 627 -35.04 -14.96 4.56
C ARG A 627 -35.60 -15.92 3.49
N GLY A 628 -35.03 -17.12 3.42
CA GLY A 628 -35.33 -18.12 2.38
C GLY A 628 -34.43 -18.06 1.14
N ASN A 629 -33.77 -16.93 0.86
CA ASN A 629 -32.92 -16.73 -0.33
C ASN A 629 -31.49 -16.32 0.04
N ARG A 630 -31.00 -16.76 1.22
CA ARG A 630 -29.70 -16.31 1.75
C ARG A 630 -28.50 -17.02 1.15
N TRP A 631 -28.71 -18.24 0.66
CA TRP A 631 -27.65 -19.13 0.22
C TRP A 631 -27.48 -19.11 -1.29
N GLY A 632 -26.25 -18.89 -1.75
CA GLY A 632 -25.83 -19.06 -3.14
C GLY A 632 -24.78 -20.17 -3.26
N TYR A 633 -24.76 -20.88 -4.39
CA TYR A 633 -23.81 -21.95 -4.69
C TYR A 633 -22.92 -21.57 -5.88
N PHE A 634 -21.62 -21.81 -5.73
CA PHE A 634 -20.58 -21.30 -6.62
C PHE A 634 -19.62 -22.45 -7.00
N PRO A 635 -19.94 -23.21 -8.07
CA PRO A 635 -19.05 -24.25 -8.59
C PRO A 635 -17.95 -23.66 -9.47
N SER A 636 -16.79 -24.31 -9.45
CA SER A 636 -15.63 -23.96 -10.26
C SER A 636 -14.80 -25.20 -10.62
N VAL A 637 -14.32 -25.24 -11.86
CA VAL A 637 -13.46 -26.31 -12.39
C VAL A 637 -12.37 -25.69 -13.26
N SER A 638 -11.14 -26.15 -13.08
CA SER A 638 -10.01 -25.78 -13.93
C SER A 638 -9.12 -26.98 -14.24
N ALA A 639 -8.50 -26.95 -15.40
CA ALA A 639 -7.58 -27.98 -15.87
C ALA A 639 -6.35 -27.36 -16.53
N GLY A 640 -5.23 -28.06 -16.45
CA GLY A 640 -3.98 -27.68 -17.07
C GLY A 640 -3.23 -28.90 -17.60
N TRP A 641 -2.50 -28.70 -18.68
CA TRP A 641 -1.67 -29.70 -19.33
C TRP A 641 -0.33 -29.09 -19.72
N ILE A 642 0.76 -29.65 -19.20
CA ILE A 642 2.12 -29.23 -19.51
C ILE A 642 2.62 -30.11 -20.67
N LEU A 643 2.59 -29.56 -21.89
CA LEU A 643 2.96 -30.29 -23.10
C LEU A 643 4.46 -30.57 -23.16
N THR A 644 5.32 -29.67 -22.67
CA THR A 644 6.79 -29.91 -22.69
C THR A 644 7.22 -31.05 -21.77
N SER A 645 6.35 -31.56 -20.91
CA SER A 645 6.62 -32.75 -20.10
C SER A 645 6.20 -34.05 -20.79
N GLU A 646 5.68 -33.99 -22.02
CA GLU A 646 5.34 -35.15 -22.83
C GLU A 646 6.55 -35.63 -23.64
N SER A 647 6.69 -36.95 -23.78
CA SER A 647 7.83 -37.52 -24.51
C SER A 647 7.88 -37.11 -25.99
N PHE A 648 6.75 -36.77 -26.59
CA PHE A 648 6.72 -36.28 -27.98
C PHE A 648 7.27 -34.85 -28.13
N MET A 649 7.33 -34.07 -27.04
CA MET A 649 7.86 -32.70 -27.03
C MET A 649 9.33 -32.63 -26.63
N GLU A 650 9.96 -33.74 -26.23
CA GLU A 650 11.38 -33.77 -25.82
C GLU A 650 12.31 -33.19 -26.90
N SER A 651 12.01 -33.44 -28.18
CA SER A 651 12.75 -32.89 -29.32
C SER A 651 12.66 -31.37 -29.48
N MET A 652 11.67 -30.72 -28.85
CA MET A 652 11.44 -29.28 -28.92
C MET A 652 11.99 -28.52 -27.71
N LEU A 653 12.46 -29.22 -26.67
CA LEU A 653 13.04 -28.61 -25.47
C LEU A 653 14.19 -27.62 -25.75
N PRO A 654 15.08 -27.84 -26.75
CA PRO A 654 16.14 -26.86 -27.05
C PRO A 654 15.64 -25.50 -27.57
N VAL A 655 14.38 -25.41 -28.00
CA VAL A 655 13.77 -24.18 -28.55
C VAL A 655 12.61 -23.70 -27.67
N MET A 656 12.12 -24.54 -26.76
CA MET A 656 10.95 -24.27 -25.93
C MET A 656 11.03 -25.00 -24.59
N ASP A 657 11.42 -24.26 -23.55
CA ASP A 657 11.63 -24.81 -22.20
C ASP A 657 10.33 -25.18 -21.50
N PHE A 658 9.26 -24.41 -21.75
CA PHE A 658 7.99 -24.59 -21.07
C PHE A 658 6.77 -24.23 -21.91
N LEU A 659 5.88 -25.21 -22.13
CA LEU A 659 4.57 -24.99 -22.74
C LEU A 659 3.49 -25.62 -21.87
N LYS A 660 2.50 -24.80 -21.49
CA LYS A 660 1.33 -25.23 -20.75
C LYS A 660 0.06 -24.66 -21.37
N ILE A 661 -0.92 -25.53 -21.57
CA ILE A 661 -2.29 -25.13 -21.91
C ILE A 661 -3.13 -25.23 -20.64
N ARG A 662 -4.01 -24.25 -20.42
CA ARG A 662 -4.93 -24.23 -19.29
C ARG A 662 -6.30 -23.75 -19.72
N ALA A 663 -7.34 -24.29 -19.12
CA ALA A 663 -8.72 -23.89 -19.30
C ALA A 663 -9.43 -23.89 -17.95
N ASN A 664 -10.32 -22.93 -17.73
CA ASN A 664 -11.09 -22.84 -16.51
C ASN A 664 -12.49 -22.28 -16.75
N TRP A 665 -13.41 -22.69 -15.87
CA TRP A 665 -14.77 -22.23 -15.82
C TRP A 665 -15.19 -22.14 -14.35
N GLY A 666 -15.86 -21.06 -13.97
CA GLY A 666 -16.37 -20.92 -12.61
C GLY A 666 -17.45 -19.86 -12.53
N GLN A 667 -18.36 -20.06 -11.59
CA GLN A 667 -19.43 -19.12 -11.28
C GLN A 667 -19.18 -18.50 -9.91
N ASN A 668 -19.08 -17.16 -9.87
CA ASN A 668 -18.96 -16.39 -8.63
C ASN A 668 -20.20 -15.51 -8.43
N GLY A 669 -20.36 -14.96 -7.23
CA GLY A 669 -21.43 -14.02 -6.88
C GLY A 669 -20.88 -12.69 -6.38
N ASN A 670 -21.74 -11.67 -6.30
CA ASN A 670 -21.46 -10.42 -5.59
C ASN A 670 -22.59 -10.15 -4.58
N GLN A 671 -22.26 -10.05 -3.30
CA GLN A 671 -23.21 -9.73 -2.22
C GLN A 671 -23.19 -8.26 -1.77
N ALA A 672 -22.34 -7.42 -2.39
CA ALA A 672 -22.28 -5.99 -2.14
C ALA A 672 -23.48 -5.29 -2.80
N ILE A 673 -24.64 -5.42 -2.19
CA ILE A 673 -25.88 -4.71 -2.56
C ILE A 673 -26.01 -3.52 -1.61
N ALA A 674 -26.30 -2.34 -2.16
CA ALA A 674 -26.63 -1.17 -1.35
C ALA A 674 -27.89 -1.49 -0.53
N ALA A 675 -27.81 -1.29 0.79
CA ALA A 675 -28.95 -1.47 1.69
C ALA A 675 -30.05 -0.44 1.43
#